data_AF-A0A9X7YEG6-F1
#
_entry.id   AF-A0A9X7YEG6-F1
#
_cell.length_a   1.000
_cell.length_b   1.000
_cell.length_c   1.000
_cell.angle_alpha   90.00
_cell.angle_beta   90.00
_cell.angle_gamma   90.00
#
_symmetry.space_group_name_H-M   'P 1'
#
loop_
_entity.id
_entity.type
_entity.pdbx_description
1 polymer ?
#
loop_
_entity_poly.entity_id
_entity_poly.type
_entity_poly.pdbx_seq_one_letter_code
_entity_poly.pdbx_strand_id
1 'polypeptide(L)'
;MTTSTHAGRQENCAHSIDKWSSEFSTPTPLGLAAMTAAAITLTDIVLEPSAGTGLLAILAEISGGTLLLNELADTRADLLASLFPAVTIIRFDAAQIDDHLAPGAIPSVVLMNPPFSALANVSGRVADAAYRHIASALARLADGGRLVAITGANFGPDLPAWRDAFVRLQERGTIVFTAAIDGSVYAKHGTSIDTRLTVIDKCPAADPALFPASAGIAPDVATLLGWIERQVPARLAVARPAAVALAEPQAPRTVRGYLARAAAARPARLASIEPEGVELAYETVDWTPPEGARLTDAIYEEYTLQSIRVSGAQPHPTKLVQSAAMASVAPPKPSYRPMLPANIVANGLLSDAQLETIIYAGEAHDEFLAGSWTVDETFDLVSAAPEGAGGAVRFRRGFMLGDGTGAGKGRQSAGIILDNWLRGRRKAVWISKSDKLLEDAQRDVAALGMERLLVSPLSRFPQGKPITLPEGILFTTYATLRSDDRGEKVSRVRQIVDWLGSDWDGVLIFDESHAMQNAGGGKGERGDVAPSQQGRAGLRLQHALPNARVVYVSATGATTVHNLAYAQRLGLWGGEDFPFATRAEFVTAIEDGGVAAMEVLARDLRALGLYAARSLSYDGVEYELVEHPLTAEQRRIYDAYAEAFAVLWRAAHNTAYREEAVMRRSAA
;
A
#
# COMPACT_ATOMS: atom_id res chain seq x y z
N MET A 1 3.73 49.17 -3.07
CA MET A 1 4.07 48.30 -4.21
C MET A 1 4.76 47.08 -3.65
N THR A 2 3.98 46.08 -3.25
CA THR A 2 4.47 44.78 -2.79
C THR A 2 3.37 43.78 -3.12
N THR A 3 3.65 42.98 -4.14
CA THR A 3 2.81 41.93 -4.70
C THR A 3 2.70 40.77 -3.73
N SER A 4 1.46 40.39 -3.47
CA SER A 4 1.00 39.26 -2.67
C SER A 4 1.33 37.93 -3.33
N THR A 5 2.04 37.06 -2.64
CA THR A 5 2.16 35.63 -2.96
C THR A 5 1.05 34.86 -2.25
N HIS A 6 0.09 34.37 -3.04
CA HIS A 6 -0.91 33.40 -2.63
C HIS A 6 -0.25 32.03 -2.43
N ALA A 7 0.04 31.67 -1.19
CA ALA A 7 0.21 30.28 -0.79
C ALA A 7 -1.18 29.66 -0.62
N GLY A 8 -1.59 28.85 -1.60
CA GLY A 8 -2.80 28.05 -1.55
C GLY A 8 -2.76 27.08 -0.37
N ARG A 9 -3.84 27.13 0.42
CA ARG A 9 -4.11 26.24 1.55
C ARG A 9 -4.17 24.80 1.07
N GLN A 10 -3.21 23.97 1.50
CA GLN A 10 -3.48 22.54 1.68
C GLN A 10 -4.33 22.43 2.94
N GLU A 11 -5.64 22.40 2.77
CA GLU A 11 -6.57 22.11 3.86
C GLU A 11 -6.41 20.66 4.31
N ASN A 12 -6.22 20.55 5.63
CA ASN A 12 -6.15 19.34 6.41
C ASN A 12 -7.39 18.46 6.21
N CYS A 13 -7.32 17.49 5.30
CA CYS A 13 -8.12 16.25 5.38
C CYS A 13 -7.29 15.06 5.93
N ALA A 14 -6.06 15.32 6.39
CA ALA A 14 -5.11 14.29 6.82
C ALA A 14 -5.13 13.99 8.33
N HIS A 15 -6.18 14.37 9.07
CA HIS A 15 -6.21 14.21 10.54
C HIS A 15 -7.41 13.43 11.10
N SER A 16 -8.17 12.69 10.27
CA SER A 16 -9.23 11.78 10.77
C SER A 16 -9.07 10.31 10.40
N ILE A 17 -8.01 9.89 9.70
CA ILE A 17 -7.80 8.47 9.31
C ILE A 17 -6.59 7.82 10.02
N ASP A 18 -5.84 8.58 10.83
CA ASP A 18 -4.68 8.09 11.60
C ASP A 18 -5.04 7.30 12.89
N LYS A 19 -6.21 6.67 12.96
CA LYS A 19 -6.65 5.95 14.19
C LYS A 19 -7.01 4.48 14.07
N TRP A 20 -6.67 3.81 12.95
CA TRP A 20 -6.97 2.37 12.79
C TRP A 20 -5.80 1.52 12.29
N SER A 21 -4.55 1.97 12.44
CA SER A 21 -3.36 1.23 11.96
C SER A 21 -2.45 0.68 13.06
N SER A 22 -3.01 0.32 14.22
CA SER A 22 -2.26 -0.36 15.29
C SER A 22 -3.07 -1.49 15.93
N GLU A 23 -3.35 -2.56 15.19
CA GLU A 23 -3.82 -3.82 15.78
C GLU A 23 -2.88 -4.95 15.34
N PHE A 24 -1.97 -5.29 16.25
CA PHE A 24 -0.89 -6.25 16.06
C PHE A 24 -1.47 -7.65 15.79
N SER A 25 -1.04 -8.30 14.69
CA SER A 25 -1.32 -9.73 14.49
C SER A 25 -0.70 -10.54 15.63
N THR A 26 -1.46 -11.46 16.22
CA THR A 26 -0.95 -12.35 17.28
C THR A 26 0.22 -13.18 16.73
N PRO A 27 1.40 -13.22 17.38
CA PRO A 27 2.48 -14.08 16.94
C PRO A 27 2.11 -15.56 17.10
N THR A 28 2.50 -16.40 16.12
CA THR A 28 2.21 -17.84 16.13
C THR A 28 2.58 -18.56 17.43
N PRO A 29 3.76 -18.34 18.04
CA PRO A 29 4.10 -18.99 19.31
C PRO A 29 3.15 -18.61 20.46
N LEU A 30 2.72 -17.35 20.52
CA LEU A 30 1.77 -16.90 21.53
C LEU A 30 0.36 -17.45 21.29
N GLY A 31 -0.06 -17.50 20.02
CA GLY A 31 -1.31 -18.16 19.64
C GLY A 31 -1.32 -19.64 20.05
N LEU A 32 -0.19 -20.34 19.89
CA LEU A 32 -0.03 -21.71 20.35
C LEU A 32 -0.17 -21.81 21.88
N ALA A 33 0.46 -20.94 22.64
CA ALA A 33 0.32 -20.91 24.10
C ALA A 33 -1.14 -20.66 24.53
N ALA A 34 -1.82 -19.71 23.89
CA ALA A 34 -3.22 -19.41 24.18
C ALA A 34 -4.14 -20.60 23.84
N MET A 35 -3.92 -21.26 22.70
CA MET A 35 -4.64 -22.47 22.30
C MET A 35 -4.39 -23.64 23.28
N THR A 36 -3.15 -23.83 23.73
CA THR A 36 -2.81 -24.86 24.74
C THR A 36 -3.54 -24.60 26.05
N ALA A 37 -3.55 -23.36 26.54
CA ALA A 37 -4.29 -22.99 27.74
C ALA A 37 -5.81 -23.16 27.59
N ALA A 38 -6.32 -22.94 26.37
CA ALA A 38 -7.75 -23.07 26.06
C ALA A 38 -8.23 -24.52 26.06
N ALA A 39 -7.36 -25.51 25.85
CA ALA A 39 -7.67 -26.94 25.86
C ALA A 39 -8.95 -27.27 25.05
N ILE A 40 -8.94 -26.88 23.78
CA ILE A 40 -10.07 -27.04 22.83
C ILE A 40 -10.26 -28.52 22.49
N THR A 41 -11.52 -28.95 22.40
CA THR A 41 -11.95 -30.30 22.03
C THR A 41 -12.87 -30.27 20.81
N LEU A 42 -13.13 -31.43 20.21
CA LEU A 42 -14.04 -31.60 19.06
C LEU A 42 -15.49 -31.20 19.36
N THR A 43 -15.85 -31.09 20.63
CA THR A 43 -17.22 -30.70 21.01
C THR A 43 -17.35 -29.20 21.23
N ASP A 44 -16.25 -28.45 21.24
CA ASP A 44 -16.28 -27.04 21.60
C ASP A 44 -16.80 -26.14 20.49
N ILE A 45 -17.54 -25.12 20.91
CA ILE A 45 -17.85 -23.95 20.09
C ILE A 45 -16.91 -22.84 20.57
N VAL A 46 -16.01 -22.39 19.69
CA VAL A 46 -14.95 -21.43 19.99
C VAL A 46 -15.32 -20.07 19.41
N LEU A 47 -15.51 -19.08 20.28
CA LEU A 47 -15.70 -17.69 19.89
C LEU A 47 -14.36 -16.95 19.85
N GLU A 48 -14.04 -16.37 18.69
CA GLU A 48 -13.01 -15.35 18.56
C GLU A 48 -13.69 -14.00 18.30
N PRO A 49 -13.85 -13.14 19.33
CA PRO A 49 -14.65 -11.92 19.23
C PRO A 49 -13.93 -10.77 18.50
N SER A 50 -12.61 -10.85 18.36
CA SER A 50 -11.77 -9.84 17.71
C SER A 50 -10.77 -10.54 16.80
N ALA A 51 -11.28 -11.18 15.75
CA ALA A 51 -10.57 -12.23 15.03
C ALA A 51 -9.39 -11.75 14.18
N GLY A 52 -9.32 -10.46 13.85
CA GLY A 52 -8.22 -9.87 13.12
C GLY A 52 -7.96 -10.63 11.83
N THR A 53 -6.73 -11.13 11.65
CA THR A 53 -6.34 -11.92 10.48
C THR A 53 -6.60 -13.43 10.61
N GLY A 54 -7.17 -13.89 11.74
CA GLY A 54 -7.68 -15.25 11.92
C GLY A 54 -6.69 -16.28 12.47
N LEU A 55 -5.55 -15.89 13.02
CA LEU A 55 -4.57 -16.86 13.53
C LEU A 55 -5.16 -17.75 14.64
N LEU A 56 -5.87 -17.18 15.63
CA LEU A 56 -6.42 -17.96 16.74
C LEU A 56 -7.57 -18.85 16.24
N ALA A 57 -8.39 -18.37 15.30
CA ALA A 57 -9.41 -19.16 14.60
C ALA A 57 -8.81 -20.38 13.89
N ILE A 58 -7.70 -20.20 13.16
CA ILE A 58 -6.99 -21.30 12.48
C ILE A 58 -6.55 -22.34 13.51
N LEU A 59 -5.94 -21.92 14.62
CA LEU A 59 -5.48 -22.82 15.68
C LEU A 59 -6.63 -23.53 16.40
N ALA A 60 -7.75 -22.84 16.59
CA ALA A 60 -8.97 -23.41 17.17
C ALA A 60 -9.61 -24.47 16.25
N GLU A 61 -9.69 -24.20 14.95
CA GLU A 61 -10.19 -25.16 13.96
C GLU A 61 -9.27 -26.39 13.84
N ILE A 62 -7.95 -26.19 13.83
CA ILE A 62 -6.97 -27.29 13.81
C ILE A 62 -7.13 -28.20 15.04
N SER A 63 -7.49 -27.60 16.18
CA SER A 63 -7.81 -28.32 17.43
C SER A 63 -9.21 -28.96 17.41
N GLY A 64 -9.96 -28.79 16.33
CA GLY A 64 -11.25 -29.42 16.08
C GLY A 64 -12.47 -28.67 16.63
N GLY A 65 -12.30 -27.42 17.09
CA GLY A 65 -13.39 -26.58 17.56
C GLY A 65 -14.27 -26.08 16.41
N THR A 66 -15.58 -25.95 16.67
CA THR A 66 -16.52 -25.27 15.77
C THR A 66 -16.42 -23.76 15.99
N LEU A 67 -16.24 -22.98 14.92
CA LEU A 67 -15.93 -21.56 15.05
C LEU A 67 -17.16 -20.65 15.08
N LEU A 68 -17.10 -19.62 15.93
CA LEU A 68 -17.91 -18.40 15.88
C LEU A 68 -16.93 -17.22 15.76
N LEU A 69 -16.96 -16.49 14.64
CA LEU A 69 -15.97 -15.46 14.35
C LEU A 69 -16.62 -14.08 14.26
N ASN A 70 -16.01 -13.10 14.94
CA ASN A 70 -16.40 -11.70 14.87
C ASN A 70 -15.20 -10.80 14.53
N GLU A 71 -15.38 -9.92 13.54
CA GLU A 71 -14.39 -8.93 13.14
C GLU A 71 -15.06 -7.66 12.62
N LEU A 72 -14.73 -6.52 13.22
CA LEU A 72 -15.39 -5.24 12.94
C LEU A 72 -14.87 -4.59 11.65
N ALA A 73 -13.57 -4.75 11.33
CA ALA A 73 -12.99 -4.10 10.16
C ALA A 73 -13.30 -4.86 8.87
N ASP A 74 -13.86 -4.17 7.88
CA ASP A 74 -14.33 -4.77 6.63
C ASP A 74 -13.27 -5.62 5.92
N THR A 75 -12.05 -5.09 5.78
CA THR A 75 -10.95 -5.78 5.08
C THR A 75 -10.54 -7.09 5.75
N ARG A 76 -10.57 -7.14 7.09
CA ARG A 76 -10.22 -8.33 7.86
C ARG A 76 -11.38 -9.32 7.93
N ALA A 77 -12.61 -8.83 8.00
CA ALA A 77 -13.79 -9.67 7.91
C ALA A 77 -13.88 -10.36 6.53
N ASP A 78 -13.53 -9.67 5.45
CA ASP A 78 -13.47 -10.25 4.09
C ASP A 78 -12.36 -11.31 3.96
N LEU A 79 -11.21 -11.08 4.60
CA LEU A 79 -10.14 -12.09 4.71
C LEU A 79 -10.63 -13.34 5.45
N LEU A 80 -11.28 -13.17 6.60
CA LEU A 80 -11.83 -14.28 7.38
C LEU A 80 -12.90 -15.06 6.62
N ALA A 81 -13.78 -14.37 5.89
CA ALA A 81 -14.80 -15.00 5.04
C ALA A 81 -14.15 -15.85 3.93
N SER A 82 -12.99 -15.44 3.43
CA SER A 82 -12.21 -16.20 2.44
C SER A 82 -11.49 -17.41 3.07
N LEU A 83 -10.96 -17.27 4.29
CA LEU A 83 -10.29 -18.35 5.01
C LEU A 83 -11.27 -19.41 5.53
N PHE A 84 -12.46 -18.99 5.96
CA PHE A 84 -13.49 -19.83 6.55
C PHE A 84 -14.82 -19.69 5.80
N PRO A 85 -14.92 -20.14 4.54
CA PRO A 85 -16.11 -19.92 3.69
C PRO A 85 -17.37 -20.62 4.22
N ALA A 86 -17.21 -21.59 5.13
CA ALA A 86 -18.32 -22.28 5.80
C ALA A 86 -18.79 -21.57 7.08
N VAL A 87 -18.10 -20.52 7.53
CA VAL A 87 -18.38 -19.79 8.76
C VAL A 87 -18.90 -18.39 8.40
N THR A 88 -20.04 -18.01 8.97
CA THR A 88 -20.54 -16.63 8.83
C THR A 88 -19.73 -15.71 9.73
N ILE A 89 -19.13 -14.67 9.15
CA ILE A 89 -18.36 -13.67 9.89
C ILE A 89 -19.30 -12.58 10.42
N ILE A 90 -19.29 -12.41 11.72
CA ILE A 90 -20.10 -11.42 12.45
C ILE A 90 -19.29 -10.12 12.55
N ARG A 91 -19.94 -8.95 12.52
CA ARG A 91 -19.27 -7.63 12.46
C ARG A 91 -19.78 -6.66 13.53
N PHE A 92 -19.89 -7.13 14.78
CA PHE A 92 -20.29 -6.29 15.91
C PHE A 92 -19.09 -5.73 16.68
N ASP A 93 -19.30 -4.65 17.43
CA ASP A 93 -18.33 -4.21 18.44
C ASP A 93 -18.19 -5.31 19.50
N ALA A 94 -16.98 -5.86 19.62
CA ALA A 94 -16.68 -6.94 20.54
C ALA A 94 -16.84 -6.55 22.03
N ALA A 95 -16.84 -5.26 22.36
CA ALA A 95 -17.21 -4.78 23.70
C ALA A 95 -18.70 -5.00 24.04
N GLN A 96 -19.54 -5.29 23.03
CA GLN A 96 -20.99 -5.51 23.12
C GLN A 96 -21.39 -6.87 22.50
N ILE A 97 -20.45 -7.81 22.40
CA ILE A 97 -20.68 -9.08 21.71
C ILE A 97 -21.81 -9.89 22.36
N ASP A 98 -21.95 -9.81 23.69
CA ASP A 98 -23.04 -10.44 24.42
C ASP A 98 -24.41 -9.83 24.13
N ASP A 99 -24.50 -8.56 23.75
CA ASP A 99 -25.79 -7.94 23.46
C ASP A 99 -26.28 -8.30 22.05
N HIS A 100 -25.35 -8.60 21.14
CA HIS A 100 -25.65 -8.74 19.71
C HIS A 100 -25.66 -10.18 19.18
N LEU A 101 -24.93 -11.11 19.81
CA LEU A 101 -24.95 -12.50 19.36
C LEU A 101 -26.32 -13.14 19.57
N ALA A 102 -26.77 -13.92 18.58
CA ALA A 102 -28.04 -14.64 18.66
C ALA A 102 -28.13 -15.45 19.97
N PRO A 103 -29.30 -15.52 20.65
CA PRO A 103 -29.41 -16.17 21.97
C PRO A 103 -28.93 -17.63 22.02
N GLY A 104 -29.01 -18.36 20.89
CA GLY A 104 -28.52 -19.75 20.77
C GLY A 104 -27.02 -19.88 20.49
N ALA A 105 -26.31 -18.79 20.17
CA ALA A 105 -24.87 -18.80 19.92
C ALA A 105 -24.13 -18.66 21.25
N ILE A 106 -23.99 -19.77 21.98
CA ILE A 106 -23.34 -19.82 23.28
C ILE A 106 -22.03 -20.61 23.15
N PRO A 107 -20.85 -19.95 23.12
CA PRO A 107 -19.57 -20.62 23.02
C PRO A 107 -19.22 -21.36 24.32
N SER A 108 -18.46 -22.44 24.21
CA SER A 108 -17.85 -23.15 25.35
C SER A 108 -16.39 -22.74 25.60
N VAL A 109 -15.77 -22.10 24.60
CA VAL A 109 -14.44 -21.50 24.68
C VAL A 109 -14.44 -20.11 24.05
N VAL A 110 -13.77 -19.15 24.68
CA VAL A 110 -13.40 -17.87 24.06
C VAL A 110 -11.88 -17.81 23.96
N LEU A 111 -11.36 -17.48 22.78
CA LEU A 111 -9.95 -17.26 22.53
C LEU A 111 -9.79 -15.88 21.90
N MET A 112 -9.06 -14.95 22.55
CA MET A 112 -9.08 -13.55 22.13
C MET A 112 -7.77 -12.80 22.35
N ASN A 113 -7.50 -11.84 21.45
CA ASN A 113 -6.47 -10.83 21.56
C ASN A 113 -7.12 -9.44 21.35
N PRO A 114 -7.85 -8.91 22.36
CA PRO A 114 -8.58 -7.65 22.23
C PRO A 114 -7.65 -6.45 22.01
N PRO A 115 -8.14 -5.36 21.40
CA PRO A 115 -7.39 -4.12 21.30
C PRO A 115 -7.01 -3.57 22.69
N PHE A 116 -5.75 -3.19 22.85
CA PHE A 116 -5.22 -2.77 24.17
C PHE A 116 -5.70 -1.39 24.62
N SER A 117 -6.25 -0.56 23.74
CA SER A 117 -6.66 0.81 24.08
C SER A 117 -7.69 1.48 23.15
N ALA A 118 -8.39 0.72 22.31
CA ALA A 118 -9.35 1.25 21.34
C ALA A 118 -10.74 0.64 21.57
N LEU A 119 -11.78 1.45 21.41
CA LEU A 119 -13.19 1.03 21.33
C LEU A 119 -13.79 1.55 20.01
N ALA A 120 -14.78 0.84 19.47
CA ALA A 120 -15.47 1.26 18.26
C ALA A 120 -16.07 2.67 18.43
N ASN A 121 -15.89 3.52 17.42
CA ASN A 121 -16.47 4.88 17.36
C ASN A 121 -16.01 5.86 18.47
N VAL A 122 -14.94 5.56 19.22
CA VAL A 122 -14.39 6.47 20.24
C VAL A 122 -13.01 6.98 19.82
N SER A 123 -12.87 8.29 19.66
CA SER A 123 -11.60 8.94 19.32
C SER A 123 -10.73 9.17 20.57
N GLY A 124 -10.01 8.15 21.06
CA GLY A 124 -9.07 8.33 22.18
C GLY A 124 -8.47 7.04 22.70
N ARG A 125 -7.48 7.12 23.61
CA ARG A 125 -7.01 5.97 24.36
C ARG A 125 -8.08 5.64 25.41
N VAL A 126 -8.80 4.54 25.24
CA VAL A 126 -9.79 4.10 26.22
C VAL A 126 -9.13 3.12 27.17
N ALA A 127 -8.91 3.56 28.41
CA ALA A 127 -8.12 2.81 29.39
C ALA A 127 -8.73 1.43 29.71
N ASP A 128 -10.06 1.29 29.65
CA ASP A 128 -10.82 0.09 30.01
C ASP A 128 -11.30 -0.76 28.81
N ALA A 129 -10.77 -0.53 27.61
CA ALA A 129 -11.14 -1.30 26.41
C ALA A 129 -10.99 -2.82 26.62
N ALA A 130 -9.81 -3.29 27.03
CA ALA A 130 -9.57 -4.71 27.29
C ALA A 130 -10.54 -5.32 28.31
N TYR A 131 -10.89 -4.56 29.36
CA TYR A 131 -11.85 -5.01 30.38
C TYR A 131 -13.24 -5.23 29.79
N ARG A 132 -13.75 -4.28 28.99
CA ARG A 132 -15.11 -4.38 28.41
C ARG A 132 -15.23 -5.57 27.46
N HIS A 133 -14.23 -5.78 26.61
CA HIS A 133 -14.20 -6.93 25.70
C HIS A 133 -14.18 -8.26 26.47
N ILE A 134 -13.35 -8.38 27.51
CA ILE A 134 -13.29 -9.60 28.34
C ILE A 134 -14.61 -9.80 29.09
N ALA A 135 -15.18 -8.75 29.68
CA ALA A 135 -16.43 -8.83 30.42
C ALA A 135 -17.61 -9.25 29.53
N SER A 136 -17.72 -8.68 28.32
CA SER A 136 -18.76 -9.06 27.35
C SER A 136 -18.58 -10.49 26.85
N ALA A 137 -17.36 -10.88 26.46
CA ALA A 137 -17.10 -12.25 26.01
C ALA A 137 -17.30 -13.28 27.14
N LEU A 138 -16.94 -12.94 28.39
CA LEU A 138 -17.23 -13.77 29.56
C LEU A 138 -18.73 -13.86 29.82
N ALA A 139 -19.50 -12.79 29.64
CA ALA A 139 -20.95 -12.81 29.82
C ALA A 139 -21.62 -13.81 28.86
N ARG A 140 -21.16 -13.84 27.61
CA ARG A 140 -21.64 -14.73 26.56
C ARG A 140 -21.20 -16.20 26.69
N LEU A 141 -20.06 -16.44 27.34
CA LEU A 141 -19.51 -17.79 27.54
C LEU A 141 -20.44 -18.69 28.37
N ALA A 142 -20.64 -19.94 27.93
CA ALA A 142 -21.42 -20.94 28.65
C ALA A 142 -20.87 -21.16 30.08
N ASP A 143 -21.76 -21.47 31.04
CA ASP A 143 -21.35 -21.87 32.38
C ASP A 143 -20.42 -23.10 32.34
N GLY A 144 -19.29 -23.02 33.04
CA GLY A 144 -18.20 -23.99 32.96
C GLY A 144 -17.28 -23.85 31.75
N GLY A 145 -17.54 -22.91 30.83
CA GLY A 145 -16.68 -22.59 29.70
C GLY A 145 -15.37 -21.93 30.11
N ARG A 146 -14.41 -21.82 29.18
CA ARG A 146 -13.10 -21.19 29.41
C ARG A 146 -12.84 -20.03 28.47
N LEU A 147 -12.36 -18.91 29.00
CA LEU A 147 -11.88 -17.75 28.25
C LEU A 147 -10.37 -17.63 28.39
N VAL A 148 -9.67 -17.46 27.28
CA VAL A 148 -8.23 -17.16 27.23
C VAL A 148 -8.02 -15.84 26.50
N ALA A 149 -7.44 -14.87 27.20
CA ALA A 149 -7.20 -13.52 26.68
C ALA A 149 -5.71 -13.16 26.69
N ILE A 150 -5.28 -12.55 25.59
CA ILE A 150 -3.98 -11.90 25.45
C ILE A 150 -4.18 -10.39 25.60
N THR A 151 -3.57 -9.78 26.62
CA THR A 151 -3.68 -8.33 26.90
C THR A 151 -2.30 -7.70 27.05
N GLY A 152 -2.22 -6.37 27.20
CA GLY A 152 -1.00 -5.71 27.66
C GLY A 152 -0.66 -6.09 29.11
N ALA A 153 0.64 -6.14 29.46
CA ALA A 153 1.08 -6.49 30.81
C ALA A 153 0.61 -5.50 31.89
N ASN A 154 0.32 -4.25 31.49
CA ASN A 154 -0.26 -3.19 32.31
C ASN A 154 -1.75 -3.39 32.65
N PHE A 155 -2.36 -4.48 32.20
CA PHE A 155 -3.70 -4.92 32.58
C PHE A 155 -3.60 -6.27 33.30
N GLY A 156 -3.74 -6.29 34.62
CA GLY A 156 -3.55 -7.50 35.42
C GLY A 156 -4.17 -7.40 36.82
N PRO A 157 -4.53 -8.54 37.46
CA PRO A 157 -5.21 -8.56 38.76
C PRO A 157 -4.33 -8.12 39.94
N ASP A 158 -3.01 -8.18 39.77
CA ASP A 158 -1.99 -7.74 40.71
C ASP A 158 -1.76 -6.22 40.70
N LEU A 159 -2.28 -5.51 39.68
CA LEU A 159 -2.12 -4.07 39.54
C LEU A 159 -3.22 -3.31 40.29
N PRO A 160 -2.89 -2.35 41.18
CA PRO A 160 -3.88 -1.61 41.96
C PRO A 160 -4.96 -0.94 41.12
N ALA A 161 -4.61 -0.41 39.94
CA ALA A 161 -5.54 0.26 39.03
C ALA A 161 -6.63 -0.67 38.46
N TRP A 162 -6.39 -1.98 38.43
CA TRP A 162 -7.29 -2.97 37.83
C TRP A 162 -7.88 -3.96 38.83
N ARG A 163 -7.36 -4.00 40.07
CA ARG A 163 -7.75 -4.96 41.10
C ARG A 163 -9.27 -5.07 41.25
N ASP A 164 -9.97 -3.96 41.48
CA ASP A 164 -11.42 -3.96 41.68
C ASP A 164 -12.20 -4.44 40.45
N ALA A 165 -11.67 -4.19 39.25
CA ALA A 165 -12.27 -4.67 38.01
C ALA A 165 -12.15 -6.20 37.90
N PHE A 166 -11.00 -6.76 38.26
CA PHE A 166 -10.81 -8.21 38.32
C PHE A 166 -11.60 -8.86 39.47
N VAL A 167 -11.80 -8.19 40.62
CA VAL A 167 -12.71 -8.66 41.68
C VAL A 167 -14.13 -8.83 41.11
N ARG A 168 -14.64 -7.83 40.37
CA ARG A 168 -15.94 -7.93 39.70
C ARG A 168 -15.99 -9.03 38.64
N LEU A 169 -14.90 -9.29 37.91
CA LEU A 169 -14.85 -10.43 36.98
C LEU A 169 -14.96 -11.75 37.73
N GLN A 170 -14.30 -11.89 38.88
CA GLN A 170 -14.34 -13.10 39.71
C GLN A 170 -15.70 -13.42 40.30
N GLU A 171 -16.63 -12.46 40.38
CA GLU A 171 -18.03 -12.74 40.73
C GLU A 171 -18.74 -13.64 39.70
N ARG A 172 -18.23 -13.69 38.46
CA ARG A 172 -18.84 -14.45 37.35
C ARG A 172 -17.88 -15.45 36.70
N GLY A 173 -16.57 -15.25 36.82
CA GLY A 173 -15.54 -16.10 36.23
C GLY A 173 -14.24 -16.08 37.02
N THR A 174 -13.81 -17.27 37.46
CA THR A 174 -12.61 -17.45 38.28
C THR A 174 -11.37 -17.38 37.41
N ILE A 175 -10.41 -16.54 37.79
CA ILE A 175 -9.11 -16.48 37.11
C ILE A 175 -8.30 -17.68 37.60
N VAL A 176 -7.98 -18.60 36.70
CA VAL A 176 -7.26 -19.83 37.05
C VAL A 176 -5.76 -19.74 36.71
N PHE A 177 -5.37 -18.80 35.85
CA PHE A 177 -3.97 -18.54 35.51
C PHE A 177 -3.78 -17.12 34.97
N THR A 178 -2.65 -16.50 35.33
CA THR A 178 -2.20 -15.25 34.72
C THR A 178 -0.67 -15.15 34.75
N ALA A 179 -0.07 -14.73 33.63
CA ALA A 179 1.37 -14.54 33.51
C ALA A 179 1.70 -13.43 32.50
N ALA A 180 2.66 -12.58 32.84
CA ALA A 180 3.21 -11.60 31.90
C ALA A 180 4.28 -12.27 31.00
N ILE A 181 4.51 -11.70 29.83
CA ILE A 181 5.48 -12.16 28.84
C ILE A 181 6.30 -10.95 28.40
N ASP A 182 7.62 -11.10 28.43
CA ASP A 182 8.57 -10.06 28.10
C ASP A 182 8.44 -9.57 26.64
N GLY A 183 8.46 -8.25 26.46
CA GLY A 183 8.34 -7.56 25.18
C GLY A 183 9.43 -7.91 24.16
N SER A 184 10.61 -8.35 24.60
CA SER A 184 11.72 -8.72 23.73
C SER A 184 11.43 -9.95 22.87
N VAL A 185 10.52 -10.83 23.31
CA VAL A 185 9.98 -11.95 22.52
C VAL A 185 9.31 -11.46 21.24
N TYR A 186 8.88 -10.20 21.20
CA TYR A 186 8.11 -9.57 20.12
C TYR A 186 8.91 -8.66 19.21
N ALA A 187 10.21 -8.42 19.49
CA ALA A 187 11.03 -7.47 18.75
C ALA A 187 11.11 -7.78 17.23
N LYS A 188 11.01 -9.06 16.85
CA LYS A 188 10.97 -9.51 15.44
C LYS A 188 9.62 -9.31 14.75
N HIS A 189 8.55 -9.07 15.51
CA HIS A 189 7.17 -8.88 15.04
C HIS A 189 6.69 -7.42 15.18
N GLY A 190 7.61 -6.48 15.45
CA GLY A 190 7.33 -5.05 15.37
C GLY A 190 6.72 -4.43 16.64
N THR A 191 6.73 -5.13 17.78
CA THR A 191 6.34 -4.56 19.08
C THR A 191 7.34 -4.96 20.16
N SER A 192 7.54 -4.09 21.14
CA SER A 192 8.35 -4.36 22.33
C SER A 192 7.52 -4.20 23.61
N ILE A 193 6.19 -4.24 23.49
CA ILE A 193 5.27 -4.07 24.60
C ILE A 193 5.13 -5.41 25.32
N ASP A 194 5.35 -5.40 26.63
CA ASP A 194 5.08 -6.55 27.48
C ASP A 194 3.60 -6.94 27.40
N THR A 195 3.33 -8.22 27.27
CA THR A 195 1.97 -8.77 27.13
C THR A 195 1.64 -9.68 28.32
N ARG A 196 0.38 -10.08 28.44
CA ARG A 196 -0.09 -10.99 29.49
C ARG A 196 -1.08 -11.98 28.93
N LEU A 197 -0.95 -13.24 29.33
CA LEU A 197 -1.95 -14.28 29.11
C LEU A 197 -2.79 -14.43 30.39
N THR A 198 -4.11 -14.36 30.27
CA THR A 198 -5.03 -14.60 31.38
C THR A 198 -6.06 -15.67 30.99
N VAL A 199 -6.26 -16.66 31.88
CA VAL A 199 -7.22 -17.75 31.71
C VAL A 199 -8.30 -17.64 32.77
N ILE A 200 -9.56 -17.66 32.34
CA ILE A 200 -10.74 -17.49 33.19
C ILE A 200 -11.71 -18.64 32.92
N ASP A 201 -12.12 -19.35 33.95
CA ASP A 201 -13.21 -20.32 33.85
C ASP A 201 -14.53 -19.65 34.28
N LYS A 202 -15.61 -19.89 33.53
CA LYS A 202 -16.94 -19.32 33.81
C LYS A 202 -17.59 -20.04 35.00
N CYS A 203 -17.14 -19.66 36.18
CA CYS A 203 -17.72 -19.98 37.47
C CYS A 203 -17.37 -18.88 38.48
N PRO A 204 -18.27 -18.49 39.39
CA PRO A 204 -17.94 -17.55 40.46
C PRO A 204 -16.79 -18.08 41.34
N ALA A 205 -15.84 -17.22 41.67
CA ALA A 205 -14.78 -17.54 42.61
C ALA A 205 -15.33 -17.67 44.02
N ALA A 206 -14.78 -18.58 44.82
CA ALA A 206 -15.18 -18.75 46.22
C ALA A 206 -14.90 -17.49 47.06
N ASP A 207 -13.80 -16.79 46.75
CA ASP A 207 -13.49 -15.45 47.26
C ASP A 207 -13.04 -14.56 46.09
N PRO A 208 -13.88 -13.62 45.63
CA PRO A 208 -13.54 -12.71 44.53
C PRO A 208 -12.32 -11.83 44.77
N ALA A 209 -11.87 -11.64 46.01
CA ALA A 209 -10.70 -10.84 46.36
C ALA A 209 -9.36 -11.61 46.27
N LEU A 210 -9.41 -12.94 46.13
CA LEU A 210 -8.23 -13.79 46.04
C LEU A 210 -7.94 -14.18 44.59
N PHE A 211 -6.73 -13.84 44.13
CA PHE A 211 -6.25 -14.15 42.78
C PHE A 211 -5.17 -15.23 42.83
N PRO A 212 -5.01 -16.06 41.78
CA PRO A 212 -3.85 -16.94 41.69
C PRO A 212 -2.56 -16.10 41.70
N ALA A 213 -1.52 -16.62 42.34
CA ALA A 213 -0.21 -16.00 42.29
C ALA A 213 0.26 -15.94 40.83
N SER A 214 0.67 -14.75 40.37
CA SER A 214 1.25 -14.59 39.03
C SER A 214 2.46 -15.52 38.87
N ALA A 215 2.55 -16.22 37.74
CA ALA A 215 3.71 -17.06 37.45
C ALA A 215 5.00 -16.25 37.22
N GLY A 216 4.89 -14.91 37.14
CA GLY A 216 5.98 -13.98 36.88
C GLY A 216 5.95 -13.43 35.45
N ILE A 217 7.12 -12.99 34.99
CA ILE A 217 7.34 -12.55 33.59
C ILE A 217 8.09 -13.68 32.87
N ALA A 218 7.44 -14.29 31.89
CA ALA A 218 8.05 -15.32 31.05
C ALA A 218 9.06 -14.65 30.09
N PRO A 219 10.34 -15.07 30.08
CA PRO A 219 11.34 -14.53 29.16
C PRO A 219 11.17 -15.07 27.72
N ASP A 220 10.44 -16.17 27.55
CA ASP A 220 10.11 -16.78 26.27
C ASP A 220 8.79 -17.58 26.33
N VAL A 221 8.28 -17.96 25.15
CA VAL A 221 7.03 -18.74 25.03
C VAL A 221 7.18 -20.17 25.52
N ALA A 222 8.38 -20.75 25.48
CA ALA A 222 8.62 -22.10 25.98
C ALA A 222 8.42 -22.18 27.50
N THR A 223 8.90 -21.16 28.22
CA THR A 223 8.68 -20.98 29.66
C THR A 223 7.20 -20.82 29.97
N LEU A 224 6.50 -19.98 29.20
CA LEU A 224 5.05 -19.81 29.34
C LEU A 224 4.28 -21.12 29.14
N LEU A 225 4.60 -21.89 28.09
CA LEU A 225 4.00 -23.20 27.84
C LEU A 225 4.23 -24.17 29.01
N GLY A 226 5.46 -24.21 29.53
CA GLY A 226 5.77 -25.01 30.72
C GLY A 226 4.99 -24.58 31.97
N TRP A 227 4.70 -23.29 32.13
CA TRP A 227 3.82 -22.81 33.21
C TRP A 227 2.37 -23.20 32.98
N ILE A 228 1.87 -23.07 31.75
CA ILE A 228 0.52 -23.48 31.36
C ILE A 228 0.31 -24.96 31.69
N GLU A 229 1.20 -25.84 31.25
CA GLU A 229 1.11 -27.29 31.49
C GLU A 229 1.09 -27.67 32.97
N ARG A 230 1.76 -26.89 33.84
CA ARG A 230 1.87 -27.18 35.28
C ARG A 230 0.79 -26.53 36.13
N GLN A 231 0.29 -25.37 35.72
CA GLN A 231 -0.51 -24.48 36.58
C GLN A 231 -1.94 -24.28 36.10
N VAL A 232 -2.21 -24.43 34.80
CA VAL A 232 -3.58 -24.29 34.27
C VAL A 232 -4.36 -25.58 34.59
N PRO A 233 -5.45 -25.52 35.38
CA PRO A 233 -6.22 -26.71 35.71
C PRO A 233 -7.00 -27.24 34.50
N ALA A 234 -7.43 -28.50 34.61
CA ALA A 234 -8.40 -29.08 33.67
C ALA A 234 -9.67 -28.23 33.60
N ARG A 235 -10.29 -28.16 32.41
CA ARG A 235 -11.52 -27.39 32.20
C ARG A 235 -12.68 -27.96 33.02
N LEU A 236 -13.57 -27.07 33.44
CA LEU A 236 -14.85 -27.46 34.03
C LEU A 236 -15.76 -28.11 32.99
N ALA A 237 -16.72 -28.91 33.46
CA ALA A 237 -17.76 -29.45 32.59
C ALA A 237 -18.72 -28.32 32.19
N VAL A 238 -18.98 -28.18 30.89
CA VAL A 238 -19.85 -27.13 30.35
C VAL A 238 -21.32 -27.57 30.44
N ALA A 239 -22.15 -26.78 31.13
CA ALA A 239 -23.59 -27.04 31.22
C ALA A 239 -24.26 -26.66 29.89
N ARG A 240 -24.78 -27.64 29.14
CA ARG A 240 -25.49 -27.40 27.88
C ARG A 240 -27.01 -27.42 28.09
N PRO A 241 -27.77 -26.45 27.56
CA PRO A 241 -29.19 -26.66 27.27
C PRO A 241 -29.32 -27.81 26.25
N ALA A 242 -30.36 -28.64 26.39
CA ALA A 242 -30.66 -29.70 25.43
C ALA A 242 -30.82 -29.11 24.02
N ALA A 243 -29.94 -29.51 23.10
CA ALA A 243 -29.99 -29.03 21.72
C ALA A 243 -31.23 -29.59 21.00
N VAL A 244 -31.98 -28.71 20.33
CA VAL A 244 -32.89 -29.09 19.25
C VAL A 244 -32.04 -29.75 18.16
N ALA A 245 -32.43 -30.96 17.76
CA ALA A 245 -31.77 -31.71 16.70
C ALA A 245 -31.78 -30.90 15.40
N LEU A 246 -30.65 -30.27 15.06
CA LEU A 246 -30.37 -29.84 13.71
C LEU A 246 -29.75 -31.02 12.95
N ALA A 247 -30.17 -31.17 11.70
CA ALA A 247 -29.86 -32.28 10.81
C ALA A 247 -28.36 -32.62 10.80
N GLU A 248 -28.09 -33.91 10.55
CA GLU A 248 -26.76 -34.53 10.57
C GLU A 248 -25.66 -33.60 10.01
N PRO A 249 -24.58 -33.37 10.77
CA PRO A 249 -23.48 -32.58 10.28
C PRO A 249 -22.86 -33.30 9.09
N GLN A 250 -22.92 -32.68 7.90
CA GLN A 250 -21.96 -33.01 6.86
C GLN A 250 -20.57 -32.89 7.48
N ALA A 251 -19.79 -33.97 7.39
CA ALA A 251 -18.47 -34.06 8.01
C ALA A 251 -17.67 -32.77 7.77
N PRO A 252 -17.15 -32.11 8.83
CA PRO A 252 -16.37 -30.89 8.66
C PRO A 252 -15.21 -31.21 7.72
N ARG A 253 -15.19 -30.51 6.58
CA ARG A 253 -14.11 -30.62 5.58
C ARG A 253 -12.86 -29.98 6.19
N THR A 254 -12.18 -30.74 7.03
CA THR A 254 -10.96 -30.34 7.72
C THR A 254 -9.92 -29.79 6.74
N VAL A 255 -9.16 -28.79 7.19
CA VAL A 255 -7.95 -28.25 6.54
C VAL A 255 -6.94 -29.35 6.16
N ARG A 256 -6.99 -30.51 6.82
CA ARG A 256 -6.23 -31.72 6.44
C ARG A 256 -6.54 -32.21 5.02
N GLY A 257 -7.77 -32.05 4.53
CA GLY A 257 -8.15 -32.39 3.15
C GLY A 257 -7.54 -31.45 2.10
N TYR A 258 -7.05 -30.28 2.52
CA TYR A 258 -6.31 -29.33 1.67
C TYR A 258 -4.82 -29.72 1.58
N LEU A 259 -4.21 -30.09 2.71
CA LEU A 259 -2.81 -30.54 2.77
C LEU A 259 -2.60 -31.91 2.11
N ALA A 260 -3.53 -32.85 2.24
CA ALA A 260 -3.42 -34.16 1.59
C ALA A 260 -3.62 -34.11 0.06
N ARG A 261 -4.43 -33.17 -0.45
CA ARG A 261 -4.53 -32.91 -1.89
C ARG A 261 -3.30 -32.20 -2.46
N ALA A 262 -2.67 -31.33 -1.67
CA ALA A 262 -1.43 -30.66 -2.05
C ALA A 262 -0.23 -31.63 -2.17
N ALA A 263 -0.29 -32.79 -1.51
CA ALA A 263 0.80 -33.79 -1.54
C ALA A 263 0.53 -35.01 -2.45
N ALA A 264 -0.72 -35.44 -2.63
CA ALA A 264 -1.04 -36.70 -3.33
C ALA A 264 -1.66 -36.53 -4.74
N ALA A 265 -1.91 -35.31 -5.17
CA ALA A 265 -2.13 -35.02 -6.58
C ALA A 265 -1.34 -33.76 -6.88
N ARG A 266 -0.17 -33.91 -7.51
CA ARG A 266 0.29 -32.89 -8.44
C ARG A 266 -0.51 -33.14 -9.71
N PRO A 267 -1.67 -32.49 -9.94
CA PRO A 267 -2.08 -32.34 -11.32
C PRO A 267 -0.88 -31.68 -12.01
N ALA A 268 -0.52 -32.15 -13.20
CA ALA A 268 0.25 -31.32 -14.12
C ALA A 268 -0.30 -29.91 -13.98
N ARG A 269 0.58 -28.92 -13.69
CA ARG A 269 0.22 -27.51 -13.45
C ARG A 269 -1.13 -27.27 -14.07
N LEU A 270 -2.18 -27.08 -13.25
CA LEU A 270 -3.31 -26.31 -13.75
C LEU A 270 -2.60 -25.05 -14.19
N ALA A 271 -2.43 -24.90 -15.51
CA ALA A 271 -2.07 -23.63 -16.07
C ALA A 271 -3.02 -22.69 -15.33
N SER A 272 -2.47 -21.65 -14.69
CA SER A 272 -3.24 -20.44 -14.58
C SER A 272 -3.94 -20.33 -15.93
N ILE A 273 -5.27 -20.29 -15.95
CA ILE A 273 -5.98 -19.93 -17.17
C ILE A 273 -5.60 -18.46 -17.34
N GLU A 274 -4.35 -18.23 -17.76
CA GLU A 274 -3.86 -16.93 -18.11
C GLU A 274 -4.73 -16.54 -19.28
N PRO A 275 -5.40 -15.39 -19.19
CA PRO A 275 -6.29 -14.98 -20.25
C PRO A 275 -5.50 -15.00 -21.55
N GLU A 276 -6.00 -15.78 -22.51
CA GLU A 276 -5.35 -15.88 -23.81
C GLU A 276 -5.31 -14.49 -24.41
N GLY A 277 -4.11 -14.13 -24.82
CA GLY A 277 -3.91 -12.85 -25.42
C GLY A 277 -4.35 -12.82 -26.90
N VAL A 278 -5.13 -11.80 -27.29
CA VAL A 278 -5.32 -11.39 -28.68
C VAL A 278 -4.76 -9.99 -28.97
N GLU A 279 -4.11 -9.80 -30.13
CA GLU A 279 -3.66 -8.46 -30.53
C GLU A 279 -4.84 -7.48 -30.63
N LEU A 280 -4.69 -6.31 -29.99
CA LEU A 280 -5.71 -5.28 -29.97
C LEU A 280 -5.83 -4.64 -31.37
N ALA A 281 -6.93 -4.93 -32.07
CA ALA A 281 -7.24 -4.30 -33.34
C ALA A 281 -7.73 -2.84 -33.15
N TYR A 282 -7.16 -1.93 -33.93
CA TYR A 282 -7.64 -0.55 -34.07
C TYR A 282 -7.34 -0.03 -35.48
N GLU A 283 -8.10 0.98 -35.89
CA GLU A 283 -7.92 1.72 -37.14
C GLU A 283 -7.17 3.03 -36.86
N THR A 284 -6.32 3.46 -37.80
CA THR A 284 -5.72 4.80 -37.73
C THR A 284 -6.63 5.80 -38.41
N VAL A 285 -6.69 7.01 -37.87
CA VAL A 285 -7.57 8.08 -38.35
C VAL A 285 -6.73 9.28 -38.76
N ASP A 286 -7.10 9.92 -39.88
CA ASP A 286 -6.57 11.23 -40.23
C ASP A 286 -7.24 12.29 -39.36
N TRP A 287 -6.46 12.92 -38.50
CA TRP A 287 -6.92 14.03 -37.71
C TRP A 287 -6.83 15.33 -38.52
N THR A 288 -7.94 16.05 -38.58
CA THR A 288 -7.98 17.43 -39.05
C THR A 288 -8.32 18.35 -37.87
N PRO A 289 -7.60 19.46 -37.67
CA PRO A 289 -7.99 20.46 -36.69
C PRO A 289 -9.44 20.93 -36.95
N PRO A 290 -10.24 21.21 -35.91
CA PRO A 290 -11.58 21.76 -36.10
C PRO A 290 -11.55 23.01 -36.99
N GLU A 291 -12.42 23.10 -38.00
CA GLU A 291 -12.55 24.30 -38.84
C GLU A 291 -12.91 25.51 -37.97
N GLY A 292 -12.06 26.54 -37.97
CA GLY A 292 -12.25 27.73 -37.15
C GLY A 292 -11.62 27.66 -35.76
N ALA A 293 -10.66 26.75 -35.52
CA ALA A 293 -9.78 26.74 -34.35
C ALA A 293 -8.92 28.02 -34.25
N ARG A 294 -9.58 29.16 -33.99
CA ARG A 294 -8.99 30.17 -33.12
C ARG A 294 -8.79 29.46 -31.79
N LEU A 295 -7.59 29.55 -31.21
CA LEU A 295 -7.39 29.28 -29.80
C LEU A 295 -8.54 29.96 -29.06
N THR A 296 -9.51 29.18 -28.60
CA THR A 296 -10.54 29.71 -27.72
C THR A 296 -9.81 30.23 -26.48
N ASP A 297 -10.31 31.27 -25.81
CA ASP A 297 -9.74 31.73 -24.52
C ASP A 297 -9.79 30.64 -23.41
N ALA A 298 -10.32 29.44 -23.73
CA ALA A 298 -10.35 28.27 -22.87
C ALA A 298 -8.94 27.64 -22.73
N ILE A 299 -8.49 27.52 -21.48
CA ILE A 299 -7.19 26.91 -21.11
C ILE A 299 -7.18 25.39 -21.39
N TYR A 300 -8.37 24.76 -21.37
CA TYR A 300 -8.55 23.32 -21.55
C TYR A 300 -9.58 23.02 -22.65
N GLU A 301 -9.32 21.96 -23.41
CA GLU A 301 -10.20 21.41 -24.45
C GLU A 301 -10.64 19.98 -24.10
N GLU A 302 -11.84 19.59 -24.51
CA GLU A 302 -12.34 18.23 -24.34
C GLU A 302 -11.46 17.23 -25.10
N TYR A 303 -11.11 16.13 -24.43
CA TYR A 303 -10.23 15.11 -24.99
C TYR A 303 -11.03 13.99 -25.64
N THR A 304 -10.65 13.64 -26.87
CA THR A 304 -11.07 12.44 -27.60
C THR A 304 -9.87 11.85 -28.35
N LEU A 305 -9.95 10.57 -28.73
CA LEU A 305 -8.93 9.94 -29.57
C LEU A 305 -8.82 10.66 -30.92
N GLN A 306 -7.60 11.08 -31.29
CA GLN A 306 -7.36 11.86 -32.51
C GLN A 306 -6.83 11.01 -33.66
N SER A 307 -5.93 10.06 -33.38
CA SER A 307 -5.18 9.33 -34.43
C SER A 307 -5.55 7.86 -34.55
N ILE A 308 -6.38 7.35 -33.63
CA ILE A 308 -6.81 5.96 -33.61
C ILE A 308 -8.29 5.84 -33.28
N ARG A 309 -8.89 4.71 -33.69
CA ARG A 309 -10.23 4.28 -33.30
C ARG A 309 -10.21 2.80 -32.92
N VAL A 310 -10.58 2.51 -31.68
CA VAL A 310 -10.65 1.14 -31.16
C VAL A 310 -12.11 0.70 -31.14
N SER A 311 -12.47 -0.28 -31.98
CA SER A 311 -13.84 -0.77 -32.06
C SER A 311 -14.28 -1.41 -30.74
N GLY A 312 -15.46 -1.03 -30.24
CA GLY A 312 -16.03 -1.54 -28.99
C GLY A 312 -15.43 -0.94 -27.70
N ALA A 313 -14.40 -0.09 -27.79
CA ALA A 313 -13.86 0.59 -26.62
C ALA A 313 -14.88 1.57 -26.02
N GLN A 314 -14.94 1.62 -24.69
CA GLN A 314 -15.81 2.54 -23.97
C GLN A 314 -15.07 3.86 -23.67
N PRO A 315 -15.75 5.01 -23.71
CA PRO A 315 -15.17 6.27 -23.27
C PRO A 315 -14.79 6.20 -21.78
N HIS A 316 -13.86 7.05 -21.36
CA HIS A 316 -13.54 7.17 -19.95
C HIS A 316 -14.79 7.56 -19.12
N PRO A 317 -15.05 6.97 -17.94
CA PRO A 317 -16.29 7.20 -17.18
C PRO A 317 -16.56 8.66 -16.81
N THR A 318 -15.48 9.43 -16.65
CA THR A 318 -15.52 10.89 -16.48
C THR A 318 -14.94 11.55 -17.70
N LYS A 319 -15.58 12.63 -18.19
CA LYS A 319 -15.07 13.41 -19.31
C LYS A 319 -13.63 13.86 -19.05
N LEU A 320 -12.77 13.69 -20.05
CA LEU A 320 -11.37 14.08 -19.98
C LEU A 320 -11.17 15.39 -20.74
N VAL A 321 -10.21 16.18 -20.28
CA VAL A 321 -9.74 17.40 -20.93
C VAL A 321 -8.22 17.38 -21.05
N GLN A 322 -7.69 18.20 -21.94
CA GLN A 322 -6.26 18.43 -22.17
C GLN A 322 -6.01 19.93 -22.34
N SER A 323 -4.77 20.39 -22.22
CA SER A 323 -4.47 21.81 -22.50
C SER A 323 -4.67 22.14 -23.98
N ALA A 324 -5.01 23.39 -24.30
CA ALA A 324 -5.15 23.84 -25.69
C ALA A 324 -3.87 23.62 -26.52
N ALA A 325 -2.69 23.85 -25.91
CA ALA A 325 -1.40 23.57 -26.56
C ALA A 325 -1.26 22.09 -26.95
N MET A 326 -1.65 21.18 -26.06
CA MET A 326 -1.66 19.75 -26.33
C MET A 326 -2.69 19.38 -27.39
N ALA A 327 -3.88 20.01 -27.39
CA ALA A 327 -4.94 19.74 -28.36
C ALA A 327 -4.60 20.15 -29.80
N SER A 328 -3.70 21.13 -29.96
CA SER A 328 -3.30 21.67 -31.27
C SER A 328 -2.53 20.70 -32.16
N VAL A 329 -2.08 19.56 -31.63
CA VAL A 329 -1.37 18.53 -32.40
C VAL A 329 -1.92 17.14 -32.08
N ALA A 330 -2.04 16.29 -33.10
CA ALA A 330 -2.37 14.89 -32.90
C ALA A 330 -1.11 14.06 -32.63
N PRO A 331 -1.19 13.00 -31.80
CA PRO A 331 -0.10 12.04 -31.69
C PRO A 331 0.10 11.29 -33.03
N PRO A 332 1.27 10.69 -33.30
CA PRO A 332 1.55 10.06 -34.58
C PRO A 332 0.67 8.82 -34.79
N LYS A 333 0.46 8.36 -36.03
CA LYS A 333 -0.31 7.13 -36.27
C LYS A 333 0.52 5.91 -35.83
N PRO A 334 0.10 5.14 -34.81
CA PRO A 334 0.90 4.04 -34.30
C PRO A 334 0.72 2.76 -35.15
N SER A 335 1.73 1.92 -35.12
CA SER A 335 1.79 0.60 -35.75
C SER A 335 1.71 -0.53 -34.74
N TYR A 336 2.17 -0.30 -33.51
CA TYR A 336 2.17 -1.25 -32.40
C TYR A 336 0.75 -1.68 -32.05
N ARG A 337 0.56 -2.99 -31.88
CA ARG A 337 -0.72 -3.61 -31.50
C ARG A 337 -0.54 -4.28 -30.14
N PRO A 338 -0.97 -3.67 -29.02
CA PRO A 338 -0.81 -4.26 -27.70
C PRO A 338 -1.43 -5.64 -27.64
N MET A 339 -0.76 -6.52 -26.91
CA MET A 339 -1.29 -7.80 -26.60
C MET A 339 -2.18 -7.69 -25.33
N LEU A 340 -3.53 -7.71 -25.47
CA LEU A 340 -4.45 -7.72 -24.33
C LEU A 340 -5.48 -8.88 -24.37
N PRO A 341 -6.04 -9.31 -23.23
CA PRO A 341 -7.19 -10.20 -23.21
C PRO A 341 -8.44 -9.58 -23.88
N ALA A 342 -9.23 -10.39 -24.59
CA ALA A 342 -10.41 -9.89 -25.32
C ALA A 342 -11.46 -9.21 -24.40
N ASN A 343 -11.57 -9.64 -23.14
CA ASN A 343 -12.50 -9.05 -22.18
C ASN A 343 -12.11 -7.64 -21.72
N ILE A 344 -10.87 -7.19 -21.94
CA ILE A 344 -10.46 -5.82 -21.61
C ILE A 344 -11.35 -4.80 -22.33
N VAL A 345 -11.54 -4.97 -23.64
CA VAL A 345 -12.39 -4.09 -24.45
C VAL A 345 -13.85 -4.47 -24.29
N ALA A 346 -14.18 -5.77 -24.40
CA ALA A 346 -15.58 -6.22 -24.38
C ALA A 346 -16.33 -5.87 -23.09
N ASN A 347 -15.63 -5.85 -21.95
CA ASN A 347 -16.22 -5.48 -20.65
C ASN A 347 -15.89 -4.04 -20.22
N GLY A 348 -15.21 -3.25 -21.07
CA GLY A 348 -14.82 -1.88 -20.74
C GLY A 348 -13.90 -1.76 -19.52
N LEU A 349 -13.00 -2.73 -19.30
CA LEU A 349 -12.09 -2.71 -18.15
C LEU A 349 -11.05 -1.59 -18.28
N LEU A 350 -10.69 -1.23 -19.50
CA LEU A 350 -9.89 -0.05 -19.83
C LEU A 350 -10.70 0.84 -20.78
N SER A 351 -10.67 2.15 -20.54
CA SER A 351 -11.27 3.10 -21.48
C SER A 351 -10.43 3.27 -22.74
N ASP A 352 -11.03 3.84 -23.77
CA ASP A 352 -10.38 4.26 -25.01
C ASP A 352 -9.09 5.08 -24.78
N ALA A 353 -9.13 6.05 -23.89
CA ALA A 353 -7.99 6.87 -23.47
C ALA A 353 -6.89 6.01 -22.80
N GLN A 354 -7.26 5.06 -21.95
CA GLN A 354 -6.31 4.18 -21.28
C GLN A 354 -5.67 3.19 -22.25
N LEU A 355 -6.43 2.69 -23.23
CA LEU A 355 -5.92 1.85 -24.32
C LEU A 355 -4.94 2.62 -25.21
N GLU A 356 -5.23 3.89 -25.52
CA GLU A 356 -4.32 4.76 -26.28
C GLU A 356 -2.94 4.87 -25.61
N THR A 357 -2.90 4.99 -24.28
CA THR A 357 -1.65 5.01 -23.53
C THR A 357 -0.84 3.73 -23.70
N ILE A 358 -1.49 2.56 -23.66
CA ILE A 358 -0.79 1.28 -23.82
C ILE A 358 -0.24 1.15 -25.25
N ILE A 359 -1.01 1.61 -26.25
CA ILE A 359 -0.59 1.62 -27.66
C ILE A 359 0.68 2.48 -27.84
N TYR A 360 0.67 3.74 -27.39
CA TYR A 360 1.82 4.64 -27.58
C TYR A 360 3.01 4.28 -26.71
N ALA A 361 2.79 3.77 -25.49
CA ALA A 361 3.89 3.24 -24.69
C ALA A 361 4.58 2.08 -25.42
N GLY A 362 3.82 1.15 -25.98
CA GLY A 362 4.34 0.07 -26.81
C GLY A 362 5.07 0.54 -28.07
N GLU A 363 4.50 1.51 -28.80
CA GLU A 363 5.14 2.13 -29.96
C GLU A 363 6.51 2.73 -29.59
N ALA A 364 6.55 3.54 -28.52
CA ALA A 364 7.80 4.12 -28.04
C ALA A 364 8.80 3.03 -27.63
N HIS A 365 8.33 1.95 -27.01
CA HIS A 365 9.16 0.85 -26.54
C HIS A 365 9.72 -0.04 -27.65
N ASP A 366 9.21 0.01 -28.88
CA ASP A 366 9.77 -0.76 -30.00
C ASP A 366 11.04 -0.13 -30.62
N GLU A 367 11.35 1.10 -30.24
CA GLU A 367 12.51 1.84 -30.72
C GLU A 367 13.61 2.02 -29.67
N PHE A 368 14.81 2.34 -30.17
CA PHE A 368 15.96 2.75 -29.37
C PHE A 368 16.34 4.19 -29.70
N LEU A 369 16.84 4.91 -28.71
CA LEU A 369 17.40 6.24 -28.91
C LEU A 369 18.52 6.23 -29.95
N ALA A 370 18.65 7.33 -30.68
CA ALA A 370 19.78 7.58 -31.58
C ALA A 370 21.06 7.74 -30.76
N GLY A 371 22.20 7.23 -31.25
CA GLY A 371 23.46 7.25 -30.51
C GLY A 371 23.75 5.99 -29.69
N SER A 372 24.94 5.97 -29.09
CA SER A 372 25.48 4.87 -28.26
C SER A 372 26.22 5.46 -27.07
N TRP A 373 26.21 4.77 -25.93
CA TRP A 373 26.80 5.25 -24.69
C TRP A 373 27.66 4.20 -24.01
N THR A 374 28.67 4.65 -23.27
CA THR A 374 29.32 3.86 -22.24
C THR A 374 28.70 4.17 -20.88
N VAL A 375 28.49 3.14 -20.07
CA VAL A 375 28.01 3.25 -18.70
C VAL A 375 29.11 2.76 -17.79
N ASP A 376 29.46 3.54 -16.78
CA ASP A 376 30.48 3.16 -15.82
C ASP A 376 29.99 2.02 -14.88
N GLU A 377 30.92 1.37 -14.18
CA GLU A 377 30.60 0.22 -13.31
C GLU A 377 29.64 0.55 -12.16
N THR A 378 29.58 1.83 -11.75
CA THR A 378 28.69 2.29 -10.67
C THR A 378 27.30 2.70 -11.17
N PHE A 379 27.12 2.79 -12.49
CA PHE A 379 25.94 3.30 -13.18
C PHE A 379 25.61 4.78 -12.89
N ASP A 380 26.53 5.53 -12.29
CA ASP A 380 26.36 6.96 -12.02
C ASP A 380 26.62 7.81 -13.28
N LEU A 381 27.50 7.37 -14.16
CA LEU A 381 27.96 8.15 -15.32
C LEU A 381 27.62 7.45 -16.63
N VAL A 382 26.92 8.19 -17.49
CA VAL A 382 26.64 7.83 -18.88
C VAL A 382 27.37 8.83 -19.77
N SER A 383 28.18 8.35 -20.69
CA SER A 383 28.93 9.18 -21.64
C SER A 383 28.72 8.70 -23.07
N ALA A 384 28.73 9.60 -24.04
CA ALA A 384 28.66 9.22 -25.44
C ALA A 384 29.82 8.27 -25.80
N ALA A 385 29.51 7.16 -26.45
CA ALA A 385 30.50 6.18 -26.86
C ALA A 385 31.07 6.55 -28.24
N PRO A 386 32.40 6.54 -28.42
CA PRO A 386 33.00 6.59 -29.75
C PRO A 386 32.51 5.42 -30.63
N GLU A 387 32.46 5.65 -31.93
CA GLU A 387 32.07 4.62 -32.90
C GLU A 387 33.00 3.38 -32.77
N GLY A 388 32.41 2.19 -32.61
CA GLY A 388 33.15 0.94 -32.43
C GLY A 388 33.71 0.69 -31.02
N ALA A 389 33.39 1.50 -30.02
CA ALA A 389 33.80 1.25 -28.64
C ALA A 389 33.21 -0.06 -28.09
N GLY A 390 34.07 -0.93 -27.56
CA GLY A 390 33.65 -2.18 -26.91
C GLY A 390 32.80 -1.91 -25.65
N GLY A 391 31.66 -2.59 -25.53
CA GLY A 391 30.74 -2.41 -24.40
C GLY A 391 29.80 -1.21 -24.52
N ALA A 392 29.73 -0.55 -25.69
CA ALA A 392 28.74 0.48 -25.95
C ALA A 392 27.31 -0.08 -25.93
N VAL A 393 26.39 0.65 -25.30
CA VAL A 393 24.97 0.29 -25.21
C VAL A 393 24.11 1.31 -25.92
N ARG A 394 22.93 0.87 -26.37
CA ARG A 394 21.86 1.75 -26.82
C ARG A 394 20.72 1.69 -25.82
N PHE A 395 20.13 2.85 -25.55
CA PHE A 395 19.02 2.95 -24.62
C PHE A 395 17.69 2.82 -25.37
N ARG A 396 16.85 1.86 -24.98
CA ARG A 396 15.46 1.80 -25.44
C ARG A 396 14.73 3.11 -25.11
N ARG A 397 13.90 3.59 -26.05
CA ARG A 397 13.04 4.77 -25.85
C ARG A 397 12.04 4.51 -24.73
N GLY A 398 11.74 5.55 -23.96
CA GLY A 398 10.79 5.53 -22.86
C GLY A 398 9.53 6.30 -23.19
N PHE A 399 8.52 6.21 -22.32
CA PHE A 399 7.24 6.90 -22.47
C PHE A 399 6.90 7.68 -21.20
N MET A 400 6.27 8.85 -21.35
CA MET A 400 5.84 9.70 -20.24
C MET A 400 4.31 9.70 -20.14
N LEU A 401 3.79 9.26 -19.01
CA LEU A 401 2.37 9.29 -18.66
C LEU A 401 2.10 10.43 -17.68
N GLY A 402 1.56 11.52 -18.21
CA GLY A 402 1.24 12.77 -17.52
C GLY A 402 -0.22 12.95 -17.11
N ASP A 403 -1.03 11.90 -17.21
CA ASP A 403 -2.46 11.99 -16.88
C ASP A 403 -2.70 12.47 -15.43
N GLY A 404 -3.73 13.29 -15.24
CA GLY A 404 -4.17 13.81 -13.96
C GLY A 404 -4.68 12.74 -12.99
N THR A 405 -4.96 13.13 -11.76
CA THR A 405 -5.64 12.26 -10.79
C THR A 405 -7.02 11.86 -11.32
N GLY A 406 -7.40 10.59 -11.17
CA GLY A 406 -8.69 10.08 -11.61
C GLY A 406 -8.77 9.55 -13.05
N ALA A 407 -7.80 9.87 -13.91
CA ALA A 407 -7.71 9.32 -15.27
C ALA A 407 -7.25 7.84 -15.32
N GLY A 408 -6.77 7.30 -14.20
CA GLY A 408 -6.43 5.88 -14.05
C GLY A 408 -4.98 5.49 -14.37
N LYS A 409 -4.00 6.34 -14.04
CA LYS A 409 -2.55 6.05 -14.21
C LYS A 409 -2.10 4.67 -13.76
N GLY A 410 -2.52 4.22 -12.57
CA GLY A 410 -2.17 2.89 -12.08
C GLY A 410 -2.73 1.77 -12.98
N ARG A 411 -3.97 1.93 -13.47
CA ARG A 411 -4.59 1.00 -14.44
C ARG A 411 -3.86 0.98 -15.79
N GLN A 412 -3.38 2.14 -16.26
CA GLN A 412 -2.57 2.25 -17.48
C GLN A 412 -1.20 1.58 -17.32
N SER A 413 -0.51 1.81 -16.20
CA SER A 413 0.75 1.14 -15.86
C SER A 413 0.58 -0.39 -15.79
N ALA A 414 -0.49 -0.85 -15.14
CA ALA A 414 -0.84 -2.27 -15.12
C ALA A 414 -1.12 -2.83 -16.52
N GLY A 415 -1.79 -2.06 -17.39
CA GLY A 415 -2.04 -2.44 -18.78
C GLY A 415 -0.77 -2.57 -19.63
N ILE A 416 0.20 -1.66 -19.46
CA ILE A 416 1.52 -1.76 -20.10
C ILE A 416 2.27 -3.01 -19.63
N ILE A 417 2.20 -3.31 -18.33
CA ILE A 417 2.79 -4.54 -17.77
C ILE A 417 2.08 -5.77 -18.34
N LEU A 418 0.74 -5.78 -18.41
CA LEU A 418 -0.05 -6.90 -18.94
C LEU A 418 0.30 -7.20 -20.41
N ASP A 419 0.42 -6.17 -21.25
CA ASP A 419 0.85 -6.34 -22.65
C ASP A 419 2.21 -7.05 -22.74
N ASN A 420 3.19 -6.59 -21.98
CA ASN A 420 4.51 -7.19 -21.96
C ASN A 420 4.51 -8.60 -21.33
N TRP A 421 3.66 -8.83 -20.34
CA TRP A 421 3.48 -10.12 -19.68
C TRP A 421 2.98 -11.18 -20.66
N LEU A 422 1.94 -10.85 -21.44
CA LEU A 422 1.36 -11.72 -22.46
C LEU A 422 2.32 -11.96 -23.64
N ARG A 423 3.27 -11.04 -23.86
CA ARG A 423 4.39 -11.21 -24.80
C ARG A 423 5.59 -11.98 -24.24
N GLY A 424 5.46 -12.58 -23.05
CA GLY A 424 6.48 -13.43 -22.44
C GLY A 424 7.49 -12.71 -21.53
N ARG A 425 7.38 -11.39 -21.35
CA ARG A 425 8.25 -10.62 -20.44
C ARG A 425 7.70 -10.72 -19.02
N ARG A 426 8.02 -11.82 -18.33
CA ARG A 426 7.44 -12.20 -17.03
C ARG A 426 8.10 -11.57 -15.79
N LYS A 427 8.98 -10.58 -15.97
CA LYS A 427 9.56 -9.79 -14.87
C LYS A 427 9.35 -8.31 -15.13
N ALA A 428 8.72 -7.61 -14.19
CA ALA A 428 8.53 -6.17 -14.22
C ALA A 428 8.95 -5.54 -12.88
N VAL A 429 9.23 -4.24 -12.89
CA VAL A 429 9.54 -3.46 -11.70
C VAL A 429 8.59 -2.27 -11.62
N TRP A 430 7.97 -2.08 -10.45
CA TRP A 430 7.09 -0.95 -10.16
C TRP A 430 7.64 -0.19 -8.96
N ILE A 431 8.14 1.02 -9.19
CA ILE A 431 8.67 1.89 -8.15
C ILE A 431 7.64 2.96 -7.88
N SER A 432 7.26 3.19 -6.62
CA SER A 432 6.33 4.24 -6.24
C SER A 432 6.80 5.05 -5.04
N LYS A 433 6.02 6.04 -4.62
CA LYS A 433 6.38 6.96 -3.52
C LYS A 433 6.38 6.30 -2.14
N SER A 434 5.50 5.33 -1.93
CA SER A 434 5.17 4.81 -0.59
C SER A 434 4.70 3.37 -0.64
N ASP A 435 5.03 2.58 0.39
CA ASP A 435 4.57 1.18 0.52
C ASP A 435 3.05 1.06 0.61
N LYS A 436 2.35 2.13 1.02
CA LYS A 436 0.87 2.19 1.01
C LYS A 436 0.28 1.99 -0.39
N LEU A 437 1.03 2.34 -1.44
CA LEU A 437 0.59 2.21 -2.84
C LEU A 437 0.75 0.79 -3.40
N LEU A 438 1.29 -0.15 -2.60
CA LEU A 438 1.35 -1.56 -2.98
C LEU A 438 -0.04 -2.13 -3.22
N GLU A 439 -1.01 -1.79 -2.36
CA GLU A 439 -2.39 -2.27 -2.48
C GLU A 439 -3.09 -1.66 -3.71
N ASP A 440 -2.79 -0.41 -4.04
CA ASP A 440 -3.27 0.23 -5.27
C ASP A 440 -2.72 -0.46 -6.52
N ALA A 441 -1.40 -0.71 -6.57
CA ALA A 441 -0.78 -1.43 -7.69
C ALA A 441 -1.35 -2.86 -7.84
N GLN A 442 -1.57 -3.54 -6.71
CA GLN A 442 -2.21 -4.85 -6.65
C GLN A 442 -3.66 -4.82 -7.15
N ARG A 443 -4.45 -3.82 -6.75
CA ARG A 443 -5.81 -3.60 -7.23
C ARG A 443 -5.83 -3.37 -8.73
N ASP A 444 -4.95 -2.51 -9.24
CA ASP A 444 -4.93 -2.14 -10.65
C ASP A 444 -4.50 -3.31 -11.55
N VAL A 445 -3.55 -4.14 -11.10
CA VAL A 445 -3.18 -5.41 -11.75
C VAL A 445 -4.33 -6.43 -11.71
N ALA A 446 -4.97 -6.60 -10.55
CA ALA A 446 -6.10 -7.53 -10.40
C ALA A 446 -7.33 -7.12 -11.23
N ALA A 447 -7.58 -5.82 -11.36
CA ALA A 447 -8.67 -5.28 -12.18
C ALA A 447 -8.55 -5.63 -13.68
N LEU A 448 -7.34 -5.99 -14.14
CA LEU A 448 -7.10 -6.45 -15.51
C LEU A 448 -7.02 -7.98 -15.63
N GLY A 449 -7.40 -8.72 -14.59
CA GLY A 449 -7.45 -10.17 -14.58
C GLY A 449 -6.12 -10.88 -14.28
N MET A 450 -5.10 -10.14 -13.85
CA MET A 450 -3.84 -10.72 -13.38
C MET A 450 -3.91 -11.08 -11.89
N GLU A 451 -3.19 -12.12 -11.47
CA GLU A 451 -3.16 -12.53 -10.07
C GLU A 451 -2.53 -11.45 -9.17
N ARG A 452 -3.27 -11.02 -8.13
CA ARG A 452 -2.85 -9.94 -7.22
C ARG A 452 -1.46 -10.19 -6.62
N LEU A 453 -1.16 -11.44 -6.28
CA LEU A 453 0.09 -11.83 -5.63
C LEU A 453 1.31 -11.80 -6.56
N LEU A 454 1.14 -11.56 -7.87
CA LEU A 454 2.25 -11.27 -8.78
C LEU A 454 2.99 -9.98 -8.39
N VAL A 455 2.30 -9.03 -7.76
CA VAL A 455 2.92 -7.81 -7.23
C VAL A 455 3.50 -8.09 -5.85
N SER A 456 4.82 -8.26 -5.79
CA SER A 456 5.57 -8.64 -4.59
C SER A 456 6.48 -7.50 -4.13
N PRO A 457 6.40 -7.07 -2.85
CA PRO A 457 7.26 -6.00 -2.35
C PRO A 457 8.71 -6.47 -2.17
N LEU A 458 9.66 -5.63 -2.56
CA LEU A 458 11.10 -5.86 -2.40
C LEU A 458 11.52 -6.10 -0.94
N SER A 459 10.77 -5.57 0.02
CA SER A 459 11.02 -5.77 1.45
C SER A 459 10.96 -7.23 1.88
N ARG A 460 10.28 -8.12 1.13
CA ARG A 460 10.30 -9.58 1.36
C ARG A 460 11.67 -10.22 1.13
N PHE A 461 12.53 -9.56 0.36
CA PHE A 461 13.87 -10.03 0.07
C PHE A 461 14.87 -9.16 0.85
N PRO A 462 15.56 -9.70 1.87
CA PRO A 462 16.54 -8.94 2.63
C PRO A 462 17.62 -8.34 1.72
N GLN A 463 18.09 -7.14 2.03
CA GLN A 463 19.18 -6.51 1.28
C GLN A 463 20.44 -7.41 1.31
N GLY A 464 21.09 -7.56 0.16
CA GLY A 464 22.26 -8.44 0.00
C GLY A 464 21.93 -9.93 -0.15
N LYS A 465 20.66 -10.32 -0.12
CA LYS A 465 20.21 -11.69 -0.49
C LYS A 465 19.63 -11.70 -1.90
N PRO A 466 19.82 -12.78 -2.69
CA PRO A 466 19.21 -12.87 -4.01
C PRO A 466 17.68 -12.75 -3.95
N ILE A 467 17.09 -12.08 -4.93
CA ILE A 467 15.64 -12.10 -5.13
C ILE A 467 15.30 -13.42 -5.82
N THR A 468 14.60 -14.32 -5.11
CA THR A 468 14.31 -15.68 -5.57
C THR A 468 12.98 -15.79 -6.33
N LEU A 469 12.47 -14.68 -6.84
CA LEU A 469 11.22 -14.61 -7.59
C LEU A 469 11.47 -15.00 -9.07
N PRO A 470 10.96 -16.14 -9.58
CA PRO A 470 11.22 -16.54 -10.97
C PRO A 470 10.53 -15.60 -11.98
N GLU A 471 9.31 -15.18 -11.66
CA GLU A 471 8.48 -14.26 -12.43
C GLU A 471 7.61 -13.43 -11.47
N GLY A 472 7.27 -12.21 -11.88
CA GLY A 472 6.41 -11.32 -11.11
C GLY A 472 6.73 -9.85 -11.32
N ILE A 473 5.97 -9.02 -10.61
CA ILE A 473 6.09 -7.58 -10.58
C ILE A 473 6.72 -7.21 -9.24
N LEU A 474 7.98 -6.79 -9.27
CA LEU A 474 8.69 -6.37 -8.06
C LEU A 474 8.29 -4.93 -7.72
N PHE A 475 7.55 -4.76 -6.63
CA PHE A 475 7.16 -3.46 -6.11
C PHE A 475 8.19 -2.93 -5.12
N THR A 476 8.56 -1.66 -5.22
CA THR A 476 9.46 -1.01 -4.26
C THR A 476 9.17 0.48 -4.18
N THR A 477 9.80 1.18 -3.24
CA THR A 477 9.69 2.64 -3.13
C THR A 477 11.00 3.33 -3.47
N TYR A 478 10.93 4.61 -3.85
CA TYR A 478 12.13 5.45 -3.98
C TYR A 478 12.95 5.50 -2.68
N ALA A 479 12.27 5.47 -1.53
CA ALA A 479 12.90 5.47 -0.21
C ALA A 479 13.65 4.16 0.09
N THR A 480 13.15 3.02 -0.37
CA THR A 480 13.85 1.74 -0.29
C THR A 480 14.99 1.68 -1.30
N LEU A 481 14.74 2.13 -2.53
CA LEU A 481 15.68 2.08 -3.65
C LEU A 481 16.98 2.86 -3.38
N ARG A 482 16.90 4.01 -2.70
CA ARG A 482 18.06 4.84 -2.33
C ARG A 482 19.02 4.21 -1.31
N SER A 483 18.78 2.99 -0.85
CA SER A 483 19.65 2.32 0.12
C SER A 483 20.96 1.90 -0.56
N ASP A 484 21.99 2.71 -0.35
CA ASP A 484 23.35 2.48 -0.86
C ASP A 484 24.03 1.27 -0.20
N ASP A 485 25.16 0.90 -0.80
CA ASP A 485 26.08 -0.10 -0.25
C ASP A 485 26.61 0.35 1.12
N ARG A 486 26.63 -0.57 2.09
CA ARG A 486 27.21 -0.37 3.42
C ARG A 486 28.37 -1.34 3.67
N GLY A 487 29.22 -1.54 2.66
CA GLY A 487 30.41 -2.40 2.71
C GLY A 487 30.10 -3.90 2.65
N GLU A 488 29.30 -4.41 3.60
CA GLU A 488 28.95 -5.84 3.68
C GLU A 488 27.68 -6.20 2.88
N LYS A 489 26.90 -5.21 2.41
CA LYS A 489 25.60 -5.43 1.77
C LYS A 489 25.46 -4.62 0.49
N VAL A 490 25.32 -5.36 -0.62
CA VAL A 490 25.03 -4.84 -1.96
C VAL A 490 23.84 -3.85 -1.94
N SER A 491 23.94 -2.78 -2.73
CA SER A 491 22.87 -1.77 -2.85
C SER A 491 21.55 -2.37 -3.34
N ARG A 492 20.42 -1.73 -3.03
CA ARG A 492 19.10 -2.19 -3.52
C ARG A 492 19.00 -2.13 -5.04
N VAL A 493 19.61 -1.14 -5.69
CA VAL A 493 19.71 -1.06 -7.15
C VAL A 493 20.41 -2.30 -7.71
N ARG A 494 21.61 -2.61 -7.19
CA ARG A 494 22.39 -3.75 -7.69
C ARG A 494 21.67 -5.09 -7.45
N GLN A 495 21.03 -5.26 -6.30
CA GLN A 495 20.20 -6.43 -6.01
C GLN A 495 19.08 -6.64 -7.04
N ILE A 496 18.43 -5.55 -7.50
CA ILE A 496 17.40 -5.62 -8.55
C ILE A 496 18.04 -5.97 -9.90
N VAL A 497 19.13 -5.31 -10.27
CA VAL A 497 19.85 -5.56 -11.53
C VAL A 497 20.32 -7.00 -11.63
N ASP A 498 20.89 -7.57 -10.56
CA ASP A 498 21.33 -8.97 -10.54
C ASP A 498 20.16 -9.96 -10.71
N TRP A 499 18.97 -9.61 -10.22
CA TRP A 499 17.75 -10.43 -10.40
C TRP A 499 17.17 -10.37 -11.82
N LEU A 500 17.23 -9.19 -12.43
CA LEU A 500 16.71 -8.97 -13.78
C LEU A 500 17.65 -9.55 -14.84
N GLY A 501 18.96 -9.35 -14.67
CA GLY A 501 19.99 -9.60 -15.67
C GLY A 501 20.22 -8.37 -16.56
N SER A 502 21.44 -8.25 -17.11
CA SER A 502 21.85 -7.09 -17.94
C SER A 502 21.05 -6.94 -19.24
N ASP A 503 20.59 -8.07 -19.80
CA ASP A 503 19.88 -8.10 -21.08
C ASP A 503 18.36 -7.97 -20.90
N TRP A 504 17.89 -7.75 -19.68
CA TRP A 504 16.46 -7.65 -19.38
C TRP A 504 15.78 -6.51 -20.14
N ASP A 505 14.68 -6.85 -20.80
CA ASP A 505 13.90 -5.93 -21.64
C ASP A 505 12.47 -5.72 -21.12
N GLY A 506 12.17 -6.09 -19.88
CA GLY A 506 10.84 -5.91 -19.29
C GLY A 506 10.48 -4.46 -18.94
N VAL A 507 9.33 -4.28 -18.30
CA VAL A 507 8.76 -2.97 -17.98
C VAL A 507 9.30 -2.44 -16.65
N LEU A 508 9.77 -1.19 -16.67
CA LEU A 508 10.19 -0.43 -15.49
C LEU A 508 9.28 0.79 -15.33
N ILE A 509 8.35 0.71 -14.38
CA ILE A 509 7.46 1.81 -14.04
C ILE A 509 8.09 2.66 -12.93
N PHE A 510 8.31 3.94 -13.23
CA PHE A 510 8.57 4.98 -12.24
C PHE A 510 7.26 5.73 -11.95
N ASP A 511 6.50 5.22 -10.99
CA ASP A 511 5.27 5.81 -10.49
C ASP A 511 5.55 6.93 -9.49
N GLU A 512 4.85 8.06 -9.64
CA GLU A 512 5.18 9.33 -8.98
C GLU A 512 6.63 9.80 -9.27
N SER A 513 7.02 9.74 -10.55
CA SER A 513 8.40 9.98 -10.99
C SER A 513 8.96 11.36 -10.64
N HIS A 514 8.11 12.35 -10.35
CA HIS A 514 8.53 13.65 -9.81
C HIS A 514 9.34 13.54 -8.50
N ALA A 515 9.26 12.41 -7.78
CA ALA A 515 10.14 12.11 -6.66
C ALA A 515 11.63 12.11 -7.05
N MET A 516 11.95 12.00 -8.35
CA MET A 516 13.31 12.08 -8.88
C MET A 516 13.70 13.47 -9.42
N GLN A 517 12.89 14.52 -9.24
CA GLN A 517 13.16 15.85 -9.83
C GLN A 517 14.56 16.42 -9.51
N ASN A 518 15.10 16.08 -8.34
CA ASN A 518 16.43 16.48 -7.89
C ASN A 518 17.54 15.46 -8.24
N ALA A 519 17.37 14.66 -9.30
CA ALA A 519 18.27 13.53 -9.61
C ALA A 519 19.69 13.91 -10.04
N GLY A 520 19.89 15.09 -10.61
CA GLY A 520 21.23 15.54 -10.98
C GLY A 520 21.60 16.91 -10.41
N GLY A 521 21.08 17.24 -9.22
CA GLY A 521 21.36 18.51 -8.53
C GLY A 521 20.78 19.73 -9.25
N GLY A 522 21.03 20.92 -8.69
CA GLY A 522 20.57 22.19 -9.24
C GLY A 522 21.09 23.39 -8.46
N LYS A 523 20.65 24.61 -8.79
CA LYS A 523 20.91 25.83 -8.02
C LYS A 523 19.67 26.20 -7.20
N GLY A 524 19.80 26.27 -5.89
CA GLY A 524 18.76 26.78 -4.99
C GLY A 524 19.04 28.21 -4.53
N GLU A 525 18.09 28.84 -3.84
CA GLU A 525 18.25 30.19 -3.27
C GLU A 525 19.44 30.33 -2.31
N ARG A 526 19.96 29.21 -1.78
CA ARG A 526 21.12 29.14 -0.88
C ARG A 526 22.38 28.55 -1.53
N GLY A 527 22.45 28.44 -2.86
CA GLY A 527 23.58 27.89 -3.60
C GLY A 527 23.32 26.51 -4.22
N ASP A 528 24.37 25.80 -4.62
CA ASP A 528 24.27 24.50 -5.29
C ASP A 528 23.62 23.44 -4.39
N VAL A 529 22.62 22.76 -4.93
CA VAL A 529 21.88 21.67 -4.29
C VAL A 529 22.43 20.35 -4.81
N ALA A 530 22.95 19.53 -3.89
CA ALA A 530 23.45 18.20 -4.23
C ALA A 530 22.33 17.30 -4.77
N PRO A 531 22.63 16.39 -5.71
CA PRO A 531 21.63 15.45 -6.21
C PRO A 531 21.02 14.59 -5.10
N SER A 532 19.70 14.43 -5.11
CA SER A 532 18.99 13.60 -4.14
C SER A 532 19.36 12.13 -4.30
N GLN A 533 19.55 11.41 -3.19
CA GLN A 533 19.86 9.97 -3.24
C GLN A 533 18.76 9.14 -3.89
N GLN A 534 17.49 9.59 -3.79
CA GLN A 534 16.37 8.96 -4.47
C GLN A 534 16.48 9.09 -5.98
N GLY A 535 16.71 10.32 -6.49
CA GLY A 535 16.88 10.56 -7.91
C GLY A 535 18.12 9.86 -8.48
N ARG A 536 19.24 9.86 -7.76
CA ARG A 536 20.45 9.12 -8.16
C ARG A 536 20.20 7.62 -8.29
N ALA A 537 19.53 7.01 -7.31
CA ALA A 537 19.23 5.58 -7.37
C ALA A 537 18.29 5.21 -8.52
N GLY A 538 17.32 6.09 -8.83
CA GLY A 538 16.47 5.95 -10.02
C GLY A 538 17.25 6.05 -11.33
N LEU A 539 18.16 7.02 -11.46
CA LEU A 539 19.07 7.15 -12.62
C LEU A 539 19.95 5.90 -12.78
N ARG A 540 20.64 5.47 -11.71
CA ARG A 540 21.49 4.27 -11.74
C ARG A 540 20.73 3.03 -12.23
N LEU A 541 19.49 2.84 -11.77
CA LEU A 541 18.68 1.70 -12.19
C LEU A 541 18.35 1.74 -13.68
N GLN A 542 17.94 2.89 -14.22
CA GLN A 542 17.67 2.99 -15.66
C GLN A 542 18.95 2.95 -16.51
N HIS A 543 20.11 3.40 -16.01
CA HIS A 543 21.38 3.27 -16.72
C HIS A 543 21.85 1.81 -16.80
N ALA A 544 21.68 1.06 -15.71
CA ALA A 544 22.05 -0.35 -15.62
C ALA A 544 21.22 -1.27 -16.53
N LEU A 545 20.06 -0.82 -16.99
CA LEU A 545 19.09 -1.63 -17.75
C LEU A 545 18.82 -1.00 -19.13
N PRO A 546 19.76 -1.09 -20.08
CA PRO A 546 19.67 -0.36 -21.34
C PRO A 546 18.45 -0.75 -22.18
N ASN A 547 18.06 -2.03 -22.13
CA ASN A 547 16.93 -2.58 -22.89
C ASN A 547 15.56 -2.40 -22.21
N ALA A 548 15.52 -1.84 -20.99
CA ALA A 548 14.29 -1.69 -20.22
C ALA A 548 13.25 -0.81 -20.93
N ARG A 549 11.99 -1.23 -20.83
CA ARG A 549 10.80 -0.49 -21.27
C ARG A 549 10.37 0.48 -20.17
N VAL A 550 11.00 1.65 -20.16
CA VAL A 550 10.83 2.65 -19.09
C VAL A 550 9.54 3.44 -19.32
N VAL A 551 8.74 3.55 -18.26
CA VAL A 551 7.57 4.42 -18.21
C VAL A 551 7.72 5.37 -17.02
N TYR A 552 7.70 6.66 -17.28
CA TYR A 552 7.68 7.69 -16.27
C TYR A 552 6.23 8.13 -16.05
N VAL A 553 5.74 8.07 -14.81
CA VAL A 553 4.33 8.29 -14.50
C VAL A 553 4.25 9.42 -13.48
N SER A 554 3.76 10.58 -13.91
CA SER A 554 3.59 11.75 -13.04
C SER A 554 2.65 12.78 -13.64
N ALA A 555 1.55 13.09 -12.94
CA ALA A 555 0.60 14.13 -13.33
C ALA A 555 1.23 15.53 -13.42
N THR A 556 2.31 15.76 -12.68
CA THR A 556 3.06 17.02 -12.64
C THR A 556 4.33 16.98 -13.49
N GLY A 557 4.47 15.94 -14.31
CA GLY A 557 5.67 15.66 -15.09
C GLY A 557 6.15 16.82 -15.96
N ALA A 558 5.22 17.50 -16.64
CA ALA A 558 5.50 18.57 -17.57
C ALA A 558 5.12 19.97 -17.02
N THR A 559 5.04 20.13 -15.70
CA THR A 559 4.72 21.45 -15.09
C THR A 559 5.96 22.29 -14.80
N THR A 560 7.10 21.66 -14.54
CA THR A 560 8.41 22.31 -14.35
C THR A 560 9.49 21.47 -15.03
N VAL A 561 10.57 22.09 -15.51
CA VAL A 561 11.63 21.35 -16.24
C VAL A 561 12.31 20.29 -15.38
N HIS A 562 12.45 20.53 -14.07
CA HIS A 562 13.06 19.56 -13.17
C HIS A 562 12.26 18.24 -13.09
N ASN A 563 10.95 18.29 -13.36
CA ASN A 563 10.10 17.10 -13.44
C ASN A 563 10.30 16.27 -14.71
N LEU A 564 11.11 16.74 -15.67
CA LEU A 564 11.56 15.98 -16.85
C LEU A 564 13.05 15.69 -16.84
N ALA A 565 13.84 16.35 -16.00
CA ALA A 565 15.30 16.27 -16.00
C ALA A 565 15.88 14.89 -15.61
N TYR A 566 15.05 13.93 -15.17
CA TYR A 566 15.43 12.53 -14.94
C TYR A 566 14.97 11.58 -16.06
N ALA A 567 14.17 12.08 -17.01
CA ALA A 567 13.49 11.29 -18.03
C ALA A 567 14.34 11.11 -19.30
N GLN A 568 15.59 10.66 -19.13
CA GLN A 568 16.56 10.55 -20.23
C GLN A 568 16.06 9.68 -21.40
N ARG A 569 15.22 8.68 -21.11
CA ARG A 569 14.69 7.78 -22.15
C ARG A 569 13.72 8.45 -23.12
N LEU A 570 13.29 9.69 -22.87
CA LEU A 570 12.53 10.49 -23.83
C LEU A 570 13.37 11.03 -24.98
N GLY A 571 14.70 10.99 -24.89
CA GLY A 571 15.58 11.46 -25.96
C GLY A 571 15.56 12.98 -26.13
N LEU A 572 15.49 13.72 -25.02
CA LEU A 572 15.57 15.18 -25.04
C LEU A 572 17.02 15.67 -25.06
N TRP A 573 17.95 14.91 -24.48
CA TRP A 573 19.37 15.21 -24.48
C TRP A 573 20.20 13.94 -24.64
N GLY A 574 21.45 14.08 -25.09
CA GLY A 574 22.36 12.94 -25.18
C GLY A 574 23.52 13.03 -26.17
N GLY A 575 23.73 14.17 -26.83
CA GLY A 575 24.79 14.36 -27.83
C GLY A 575 24.30 15.12 -29.07
N GLU A 576 25.04 15.01 -30.18
CA GLU A 576 24.76 15.73 -31.43
C GLU A 576 23.46 15.29 -32.12
N ASP A 577 23.00 14.05 -31.88
CA ASP A 577 21.76 13.50 -32.45
C ASP A 577 20.49 13.94 -31.69
N PHE A 578 20.62 14.80 -30.69
CA PHE A 578 19.52 15.21 -29.79
C PHE A 578 19.27 16.71 -29.81
N PRO A 579 18.06 17.18 -29.41
CA PRO A 579 17.77 18.61 -29.33
C PRO A 579 18.72 19.39 -28.41
N PHE A 580 19.24 18.75 -27.37
CA PHE A 580 20.20 19.33 -26.43
C PHE A 580 21.41 18.40 -26.25
N ALA A 581 22.62 18.96 -26.20
CA ALA A 581 23.82 18.14 -26.02
C ALA A 581 23.89 17.58 -24.59
N THR A 582 23.55 18.41 -23.59
CA THR A 582 23.59 18.03 -22.17
C THR A 582 22.28 18.29 -21.43
N ARG A 583 22.08 17.57 -20.31
CA ARG A 583 20.97 17.81 -19.38
C ARG A 583 20.96 19.25 -18.86
N ALA A 584 22.13 19.84 -18.59
CA ALA A 584 22.23 21.19 -18.06
C ALA A 584 21.75 22.23 -19.07
N GLU A 585 22.12 22.07 -20.35
CA GLU A 585 21.62 22.94 -21.43
C GLU A 585 20.11 22.83 -21.59
N PHE A 586 19.57 21.61 -21.58
CA PHE A 586 18.12 21.39 -21.60
C PHE A 586 17.42 22.13 -20.44
N VAL A 587 17.90 21.97 -19.21
CA VAL A 587 17.30 22.61 -18.03
C VAL A 587 17.30 24.13 -18.16
N THR A 588 18.46 24.72 -18.49
CA THR A 588 18.60 26.17 -18.67
C THR A 588 17.70 26.70 -19.78
N ALA A 589 17.66 26.04 -20.93
CA ALA A 589 16.88 26.50 -22.08
C ALA A 589 15.37 26.54 -21.81
N ILE A 590 14.84 25.54 -21.09
CA ILE A 590 13.42 25.51 -20.73
C ILE A 590 13.11 26.45 -19.56
N GLU A 591 14.02 26.62 -18.61
CA GLU A 591 13.89 27.63 -17.54
C GLU A 591 13.81 29.05 -18.10
N ASP A 592 14.73 29.41 -18.99
CA ASP A 592 14.77 30.73 -19.64
C ASP A 592 13.52 30.98 -20.50
N GLY A 593 12.98 29.93 -21.12
CA GLY A 593 11.77 30.00 -21.92
C GLY A 593 10.45 29.94 -21.12
N GLY A 594 10.51 29.62 -19.83
CA GLY A 594 9.36 29.57 -18.92
C GLY A 594 8.23 28.64 -19.38
N VAL A 595 6.98 29.03 -19.06
CA VAL A 595 5.78 28.22 -19.35
C VAL A 595 5.60 27.95 -20.84
N ALA A 596 5.88 28.93 -21.70
CA ALA A 596 5.70 28.79 -23.14
C ALA A 596 6.63 27.72 -23.74
N ALA A 597 7.90 27.67 -23.31
CA ALA A 597 8.82 26.62 -23.75
C ALA A 597 8.39 25.23 -23.27
N MET A 598 7.82 25.14 -22.06
CA MET A 598 7.28 23.89 -21.53
C MET A 598 6.02 23.44 -22.30
N GLU A 599 5.13 24.35 -22.69
CA GLU A 599 3.99 24.01 -23.55
C GLU A 599 4.42 23.48 -24.93
N VAL A 600 5.43 24.11 -25.55
CA VAL A 600 6.00 23.64 -26.83
C VAL A 600 6.63 22.26 -26.65
N LEU A 601 7.42 22.06 -25.60
CA LEU A 601 8.05 20.76 -25.32
C LEU A 601 7.01 19.65 -25.09
N ALA A 602 5.95 19.94 -24.32
CA ALA A 602 4.86 18.98 -24.10
C ALA A 602 4.14 18.63 -25.42
N ARG A 603 3.85 19.64 -26.25
CA ARG A 603 3.25 19.47 -27.57
C ARG A 603 4.13 18.63 -28.49
N ASP A 604 5.43 18.89 -28.53
CA ASP A 604 6.35 18.16 -29.40
C ASP A 604 6.54 16.71 -28.92
N LEU A 605 6.61 16.46 -27.61
CA LEU A 605 6.61 15.10 -27.05
C LEU A 605 5.33 14.33 -27.41
N ARG A 606 4.17 14.98 -27.41
CA ARG A 606 2.91 14.38 -27.88
C ARG A 606 2.98 14.05 -29.37
N ALA A 607 3.45 14.97 -30.19
CA ALA A 607 3.60 14.77 -31.64
C ALA A 607 4.58 13.64 -31.99
N LEU A 608 5.53 13.35 -31.10
CA LEU A 608 6.45 12.21 -31.17
C LEU A 608 5.87 10.91 -30.59
N GLY A 609 4.65 10.93 -30.04
CA GLY A 609 4.01 9.77 -29.40
C GLY A 609 4.64 9.39 -28.05
N LEU A 610 5.38 10.30 -27.42
CA LEU A 610 6.13 10.04 -26.18
C LEU A 610 5.44 10.54 -24.92
N TYR A 611 4.35 11.30 -25.06
CA TYR A 611 3.67 11.94 -23.93
C TYR A 611 2.16 11.98 -24.09
N ALA A 612 1.45 11.56 -23.04
CA ALA A 612 0.01 11.74 -22.91
C ALA A 612 -0.30 12.40 -21.57
N ALA A 613 -1.17 13.43 -21.56
CA ALA A 613 -1.59 14.11 -20.35
C ALA A 613 -3.02 14.63 -20.47
N ARG A 614 -3.92 13.97 -19.74
CA ARG A 614 -5.35 14.25 -19.68
C ARG A 614 -5.79 14.39 -18.24
N SER A 615 -6.65 15.37 -17.97
CA SER A 615 -7.22 15.64 -16.66
C SER A 615 -8.72 15.41 -16.67
N LEU A 616 -9.33 15.21 -15.51
CA LEU A 616 -10.79 15.19 -15.41
C LEU A 616 -11.35 16.58 -15.75
N SER A 617 -12.44 16.61 -16.50
CA SER A 617 -13.22 17.82 -16.72
C SER A 617 -13.92 18.25 -15.42
N TYR A 618 -14.05 19.56 -15.22
CA TYR A 618 -14.97 20.12 -14.21
C TYR A 618 -16.40 20.24 -14.74
N ASP A 619 -16.66 19.87 -16.00
CA ASP A 619 -18.00 19.83 -16.56
C ASP A 619 -18.93 18.92 -15.75
N GLY A 620 -20.08 19.45 -15.34
CA GLY A 620 -21.03 18.77 -14.46
C GLY A 620 -20.63 18.72 -12.98
N VAL A 621 -19.53 19.36 -12.55
CA VAL A 621 -19.21 19.51 -11.12
C VAL A 621 -20.03 20.66 -10.54
N GLU A 622 -20.96 20.31 -9.65
CA GLU A 622 -21.72 21.28 -8.86
C GLU A 622 -21.02 21.50 -7.50
N TYR A 623 -20.88 22.76 -7.11
CA TYR A 623 -20.37 23.14 -5.79
C TYR A 623 -21.52 23.71 -4.97
N GLU A 624 -21.78 23.13 -3.80
CA GLU A 624 -22.67 23.71 -2.81
C GLU A 624 -21.82 24.29 -1.66
N LEU A 625 -22.04 25.56 -1.34
CA LEU A 625 -21.46 26.16 -0.16
C LEU A 625 -22.34 25.79 1.04
N VAL A 626 -21.89 24.81 1.81
CA VAL A 626 -22.56 24.43 3.06
C VAL A 626 -22.04 25.32 4.19
N GLU A 627 -22.89 26.21 4.69
CA GLU A 627 -22.56 27.06 5.83
C GLU A 627 -22.83 26.31 7.14
N HIS A 628 -21.77 26.04 7.92
CA HIS A 628 -21.92 25.51 9.29
C HIS A 628 -21.88 26.67 10.30
N PRO A 629 -23.00 27.04 10.93
CA PRO A 629 -23.01 28.07 11.95
C PRO A 629 -22.31 27.57 13.21
N LEU A 630 -21.08 28.04 13.44
CA LEU A 630 -20.32 27.69 14.63
C LEU A 630 -21.10 28.07 15.90
N THR A 631 -21.16 27.17 16.88
CA THR A 631 -21.69 27.50 18.21
C THR A 631 -20.77 28.50 18.91
N ALA A 632 -21.25 29.16 19.96
CA ALA A 632 -20.41 30.05 20.77
C ALA A 632 -19.19 29.32 21.36
N GLU A 633 -19.36 28.05 21.75
CA GLU A 633 -18.26 27.22 22.24
C GLU A 633 -17.25 26.88 21.13
N GLN A 634 -17.73 26.51 19.94
CA GLN A 634 -16.86 26.24 18.79
C GLN A 634 -16.07 27.48 18.36
N ARG A 635 -16.70 28.65 18.33
CA ARG A 635 -16.00 29.93 18.10
C ARG A 635 -14.91 30.15 19.13
N ARG A 636 -15.22 30.02 20.43
CA ARG A 636 -14.23 30.17 21.50
C ARG A 636 -13.04 29.21 21.36
N ILE A 637 -13.29 27.94 21.00
CA ILE A 637 -12.23 26.95 20.77
C ILE A 637 -11.37 27.37 19.57
N TYR A 638 -12.01 27.77 18.47
CA TYR A 638 -11.32 28.19 17.25
C TYR A 638 -10.46 29.44 17.48
N ASP A 639 -11.00 30.44 18.19
CA ASP A 639 -10.29 31.67 18.56
C ASP A 639 -9.09 31.36 19.46
N ALA A 640 -9.26 30.48 20.45
CA ALA A 640 -8.15 30.06 21.32
C ALA A 640 -7.04 29.33 20.53
N TYR A 641 -7.41 28.48 19.58
CA TYR A 641 -6.45 27.85 18.68
C TYR A 641 -5.75 28.86 17.77
N ALA A 642 -6.49 29.81 17.20
CA ALA A 642 -5.94 30.87 16.36
C ALA A 642 -4.98 31.78 17.13
N GLU A 643 -5.31 32.14 18.37
CA GLU A 643 -4.42 32.88 19.27
C GLU A 643 -3.15 32.10 19.58
N ALA A 644 -3.27 30.81 19.92
CA ALA A 644 -2.12 29.94 20.17
C ALA A 644 -1.23 29.84 18.91
N PHE A 645 -1.83 29.71 17.73
CA PHE A 645 -1.11 29.69 16.46
C PHE A 645 -0.40 31.01 16.16
N ALA A 646 -1.04 32.15 16.45
CA ALA A 646 -0.43 33.46 16.32
C ALA A 646 0.74 33.68 17.30
N VAL A 647 0.70 33.09 18.50
CA VAL A 647 1.82 33.07 19.44
C VAL A 647 2.97 32.21 18.89
N LEU A 648 2.68 30.98 18.42
CA LEU A 648 3.69 30.11 17.81
C LEU A 648 4.34 30.74 16.58
N TRP A 649 3.55 31.38 15.72
CA TRP A 649 4.05 32.07 14.53
C TRP A 649 4.97 33.25 14.88
N ARG A 650 4.59 34.08 15.85
CA ARG A 650 5.44 35.17 16.37
C ARG A 650 6.73 34.63 17.00
N ALA A 651 6.66 33.52 17.73
CA ALA A 651 7.83 32.86 18.29
C ALA A 651 8.76 32.30 17.19
N ALA A 652 8.21 31.66 16.15
CA ALA A 652 8.97 31.17 15.01
C ALA A 652 9.71 32.30 14.28
N HIS A 653 9.04 33.46 14.09
CA HIS A 653 9.65 34.65 13.49
C HIS A 653 10.81 35.20 14.34
N ASN A 654 10.67 35.20 15.67
CA ASN A 654 11.73 35.63 16.59
C ASN A 654 12.89 34.63 16.68
N THR A 655 12.67 33.35 16.38
CA THR A 655 13.71 32.30 16.43
C THR A 655 14.64 32.41 15.22
N ALA A 656 14.08 32.65 14.02
CA ALA A 656 14.86 32.90 12.80
C ALA A 656 15.77 34.14 12.92
N TYR A 657 15.27 35.22 13.55
CA TYR A 657 16.07 36.42 13.81
C TYR A 657 17.19 36.20 14.84
N ARG A 658 17.00 35.28 15.79
CA ARG A 658 18.01 34.94 16.79
C ARG A 658 19.16 34.14 16.18
N GLU A 659 18.88 33.20 15.28
CA GLU A 659 19.91 32.43 14.58
C GLU A 659 20.75 33.33 13.66
N GLU A 660 20.14 34.25 12.90
CA GLU A 660 20.90 35.22 12.10
C GLU A 660 21.73 36.18 12.95
N ALA A 661 21.20 36.64 14.10
CA ALA A 661 21.93 37.52 15.01
C ALA A 661 23.09 36.82 15.73
N VAL A 662 22.95 35.53 16.07
CA VAL A 662 24.02 34.71 16.65
C VAL A 662 25.09 34.40 15.58
N MET A 663 24.69 34.04 14.36
CA MET A 663 25.61 33.80 13.24
C MET A 663 26.42 35.06 12.88
N ARG A 664 25.81 36.25 12.88
CA ARG A 664 26.53 37.52 12.65
C ARG A 664 27.46 37.92 13.79
N ARG A 665 27.19 37.49 15.04
CA ARG A 665 28.08 37.71 16.19
C ARG A 665 29.22 36.71 16.29
N SER A 666 29.10 35.53 15.68
CA SER A 666 30.17 34.54 15.61
C SER A 666 31.09 34.70 14.40
N ALA A 667 30.69 35.53 13.43
CA ALA A 667 31.48 35.87 12.23
C ALA A 667 32.20 37.24 12.31
N ALA A 668 32.02 37.98 13.41
CA ALA A 668 32.75 39.19 13.77
C ALA A 668 33.62 38.91 15.00
#